data_AF-A0A9P6I520-F1
#
_entry.id   AF-A0A9P6I520-F1
#
_cell.length_a   1.000
_cell.length_b   1.000
_cell.length_c   1.000
_cell.angle_alpha   90.00
_cell.angle_beta   90.00
_cell.angle_gamma   90.00
#
_symmetry.space_group_name_H-M   'P 1'
#
loop_
_entity.id
_entity.type
_entity.pdbx_description
1 polymer ?
#
loop_
_entity_poly.entity_id
_entity_poly.type
_entity_poly.pdbx_seq_one_letter_code
_entity_poly.pdbx_strand_id
1 'polypeptide(L)'
;MGVDIKFSVLLSITSALFLFLNFVQAQNPVPFEAQWSSASFGPDGPWQAVEVTLGDDSKVALYPGHIFQSWIINTEYCKLNNSNGCYASKAGTYNNALALQDGSGSTSGIVYEPPISDWMVGMEFAGKSPKFWVEAMQLKSGASNGPTHEVANVSLSILEDQMLAYPGGKWYPAFAGCLGIGAPNTINQSFSTDTYPVNASLVPGMLWAQQKTPSNSFSMHIGSVFSRMGGSLLYGGYDRNRLVGDVLVADNDFIDDPITLKDISIDVVQGASPFNFTTQDGLLTSGNRSMGNGLRVSVDGCAPYITLPKSTCDNIALHLPVTYDTNLGLYLWDVDSPKYSQIVSSASALSFTFLSDANTKPLTIRVPFIHLNLTLTEPLVESPAQYFPCFTGGAGRYALGRAFLQDAFLGANWGKSKWWLGQAPGPNIQLSSSISPISADDTVITPGNNNWEESWKGAWKVLTDDEANGAAPVEPPVQTGPASDVNQETSAPEGLSTGAIAGIAVGGVVVLALIGLESHHDTMTAVYIMILNSRHQRDLWRHMALRWYRTGSIMDILCYTMPSNPGLVLIHQISSSSYSASLASSAVDYPVEHGRRYHAFRPGAYFMPNDEHEMDRLDLSHATVLKLLGERLYLAPLEKDHVQNILDIGTGTGIWAMEMGDFFPEAQIYGNDLSPIQPDWVPPNVKFEVDDVESPWLDDRKYDYIFCRFMFGSIKDWPNLVKNIYDNLNPGGWAEFIDINSEYYSTDGTLTEDHAARKWNKTLLDAIGTMGREISPGPKLESWVRDAGFEKIFHKKHVVPVGPWPKDPHYKQLGLMNVMQALKGLEGFTMRVFCGVLGRTPAEVMVELAAVRKELKTLHAFHAQYDVHVVYGQKRLQGEST
;
A
#
# COMPACT_ATOMS: atom_id res chain seq x y z
N MET A 1 -52.04 -5.89 61.15
CA MET A 1 -51.42 -7.07 60.50
C MET A 1 -51.53 -7.11 58.97
N GLY A 2 -52.35 -6.29 58.28
CA GLY A 2 -52.45 -6.32 56.81
C GLY A 2 -51.61 -5.29 56.02
N VAL A 3 -50.80 -4.45 56.70
CA VAL A 3 -50.12 -3.30 56.08
C VAL A 3 -48.59 -3.51 56.00
N ASP A 4 -47.97 -4.05 57.05
CA ASP A 4 -46.51 -4.26 57.10
C ASP A 4 -45.99 -5.28 56.07
N ILE A 5 -46.79 -6.30 55.73
CA ILE A 5 -46.40 -7.32 54.74
C ILE A 5 -46.25 -6.69 53.34
N LYS A 6 -47.10 -5.72 52.99
CA LYS A 6 -46.99 -5.04 51.68
C LYS A 6 -45.75 -4.15 51.59
N PHE A 7 -45.37 -3.47 52.68
CA PHE A 7 -44.17 -2.64 52.69
C PHE A 7 -42.88 -3.47 52.63
N SER A 8 -42.80 -4.56 53.39
CA SER A 8 -41.62 -5.45 53.40
C SER A 8 -41.42 -6.19 52.07
N VAL A 9 -42.52 -6.64 51.42
CA VAL A 9 -42.46 -7.24 50.08
C VAL A 9 -42.07 -6.20 49.03
N LEU A 10 -42.60 -4.97 49.09
CA LEU A 10 -42.22 -3.92 48.13
C LEU A 10 -40.75 -3.52 48.28
N LEU A 11 -40.24 -3.40 49.52
CA LEU A 11 -38.84 -3.09 49.79
C LEU A 11 -37.90 -4.21 49.34
N SER A 12 -38.31 -5.48 49.51
CA SER A 12 -37.55 -6.64 49.03
C SER A 12 -37.53 -6.72 47.50
N ILE A 13 -38.64 -6.39 46.83
CA ILE A 13 -38.71 -6.34 45.36
C ILE A 13 -37.88 -5.16 44.83
N THR A 14 -37.91 -3.97 45.45
CA THR A 14 -37.05 -2.86 45.01
C THR A 14 -35.58 -3.11 45.28
N SER A 15 -35.22 -3.74 46.40
CA SER A 15 -33.83 -4.14 46.68
C SER A 15 -33.35 -5.24 45.73
N ALA A 16 -34.22 -6.20 45.39
CA ALA A 16 -33.93 -7.18 44.35
C ALA A 16 -33.80 -6.52 42.97
N LEU A 17 -34.65 -5.54 42.63
CA LEU A 17 -34.54 -4.80 41.36
C LEU A 17 -33.26 -3.96 41.31
N PHE A 18 -32.85 -3.33 42.42
CA PHE A 18 -31.57 -2.63 42.52
C PHE A 18 -30.37 -3.58 42.47
N LEU A 19 -30.46 -4.79 43.02
CA LEU A 19 -29.41 -5.80 42.88
C LEU A 19 -29.35 -6.34 41.44
N PHE A 20 -30.49 -6.58 40.78
CA PHE A 20 -30.53 -6.98 39.36
C PHE A 20 -30.08 -5.87 38.39
N LEU A 21 -30.38 -4.60 38.69
CA LEU A 21 -29.93 -3.44 37.90
C LEU A 21 -28.42 -3.15 38.06
N ASN A 22 -27.76 -3.67 39.10
CA ASN A 22 -26.31 -3.56 39.27
C ASN A 22 -25.51 -4.76 38.70
N PHE A 23 -26.18 -5.78 38.14
CA PHE A 23 -25.52 -6.94 37.52
C PHE A 23 -25.56 -6.95 35.98
N VAL A 24 -25.92 -5.82 35.36
CA VAL A 24 -25.61 -5.53 33.95
C VAL A 24 -24.80 -4.23 33.86
N GLN A 25 -23.62 -4.21 34.51
CA GLN A 25 -22.52 -3.45 33.93
C GLN A 25 -22.23 -4.12 32.59
N ALA A 26 -22.48 -3.40 31.49
CA ALA A 26 -21.90 -3.78 30.20
C ALA A 26 -20.39 -3.82 30.42
N GLN A 27 -19.82 -5.03 30.37
CA GLN A 27 -18.39 -5.20 30.55
C GLN A 27 -17.70 -4.42 29.44
N ASN A 28 -16.86 -3.45 29.81
CA ASN A 28 -16.12 -2.66 28.83
C ASN A 28 -15.44 -3.60 27.85
N PRO A 29 -15.55 -3.39 26.52
CA PRO A 29 -14.94 -4.26 25.55
C PRO A 29 -13.43 -4.35 25.84
N VAL A 30 -12.89 -5.54 25.72
CA VAL A 30 -11.46 -5.83 25.96
C VAL A 30 -10.78 -6.18 24.65
N PRO A 31 -9.47 -5.92 24.50
CA PRO A 31 -8.72 -6.45 23.37
C PRO A 31 -8.78 -7.98 23.37
N PHE A 32 -8.77 -8.57 22.17
CA PHE A 32 -8.54 -10.01 22.03
C PHE A 32 -7.49 -10.28 20.94
N GLU A 33 -6.70 -11.32 21.17
CA GLU A 33 -5.75 -11.86 20.20
C GLU A 33 -6.44 -12.94 19.37
N ALA A 34 -6.32 -12.87 18.04
CA ALA A 34 -6.82 -13.88 17.11
C ALA A 34 -5.98 -15.17 17.18
N GLN A 35 -6.62 -16.32 16.98
CA GLN A 35 -5.92 -17.60 16.97
C GLN A 35 -5.02 -17.73 15.72
N TRP A 36 -3.77 -18.10 15.93
CA TRP A 36 -2.82 -18.48 14.87
C TRP A 36 -2.76 -20.00 14.68
N SER A 37 -2.39 -20.41 13.47
CA SER A 37 -2.25 -21.81 13.08
C SER A 37 -1.06 -22.48 13.78
N SER A 38 -1.21 -23.74 14.20
CA SER A 38 -0.06 -24.55 14.63
C SER A 38 0.79 -25.01 13.44
N ALA A 39 0.17 -25.17 12.26
CA ALA A 39 0.85 -25.46 11.01
C ALA A 39 1.42 -24.19 10.36
N SER A 40 2.39 -24.40 9.46
CA SER A 40 2.96 -23.37 8.61
C SER A 40 2.65 -23.61 7.13
N PHE A 41 2.65 -22.53 6.34
CA PHE A 41 2.26 -22.52 4.93
C PHE A 41 3.22 -21.66 4.10
N GLY A 42 3.20 -21.86 2.78
CA GLY A 42 4.08 -21.18 1.83
C GLY A 42 5.36 -21.97 1.53
N PRO A 43 5.83 -22.00 0.27
CA PRO A 43 7.12 -22.58 -0.09
C PRO A 43 8.30 -21.64 0.16
N ASP A 44 8.02 -20.37 0.47
CA ASP A 44 8.95 -19.25 0.69
C ASP A 44 9.45 -19.13 2.14
N GLY A 45 8.97 -19.99 3.03
CA GLY A 45 9.32 -20.03 4.45
C GLY A 45 8.16 -20.64 5.24
N PRO A 46 8.41 -21.25 6.41
CA PRO A 46 7.34 -21.82 7.22
C PRO A 46 6.57 -20.72 7.97
N TRP A 47 5.62 -20.07 7.28
CA TRP A 47 4.82 -19.00 7.86
C TRP A 47 3.57 -19.52 8.56
N GLN A 48 3.38 -19.18 9.84
CA GLN A 48 2.07 -19.30 10.48
C GLN A 48 1.09 -18.26 9.91
N ALA A 49 -0.20 -18.51 10.05
CA ALA A 49 -1.26 -17.61 9.59
C ALA A 49 -2.41 -17.58 10.61
N VAL A 50 -3.34 -16.63 10.46
CA VAL A 50 -4.50 -16.49 11.36
C VAL A 50 -5.60 -17.47 10.94
N GLU A 51 -6.08 -18.29 11.88
CA GLU A 51 -7.18 -19.22 11.64
C GLU A 51 -8.54 -18.51 11.74
N VAL A 52 -9.34 -18.61 10.69
CA VAL A 52 -10.74 -18.15 10.66
C VAL A 52 -11.65 -19.28 10.18
N THR A 53 -12.94 -19.20 10.53
CA THR A 53 -13.97 -20.08 9.92
C THR A 53 -14.92 -19.21 9.10
N LEU A 54 -15.12 -19.56 7.84
CA LEU A 54 -16.06 -18.91 6.94
C LEU A 54 -17.38 -19.69 6.90
N GLY A 55 -18.50 -18.97 6.94
CA GLY A 55 -19.82 -19.57 7.09
C GLY A 55 -19.89 -20.45 8.35
N ASP A 56 -20.45 -21.65 8.20
CA ASP A 56 -20.68 -22.57 9.32
C ASP A 56 -19.45 -23.43 9.68
N ASP A 57 -18.62 -23.84 8.71
CA ASP A 57 -17.59 -24.87 8.91
C ASP A 57 -16.26 -24.70 8.14
N SER A 58 -16.17 -23.75 7.21
CA SER A 58 -15.05 -23.67 6.26
C SER A 58 -13.84 -22.97 6.89
N LYS A 59 -13.01 -23.76 7.58
CA LYS A 59 -11.76 -23.31 8.20
C LYS A 59 -10.70 -22.97 7.16
N VAL A 60 -10.16 -21.76 7.23
CA VAL A 60 -9.06 -21.29 6.39
C VAL A 60 -8.06 -20.51 7.23
N ALA A 61 -6.78 -20.57 6.84
CA ALA A 61 -5.67 -19.88 7.45
C ALA A 61 -5.20 -18.76 6.50
N LEU A 62 -5.12 -17.54 7.02
CA LEU A 62 -4.96 -16.32 6.25
C LEU A 62 -3.81 -15.46 6.81
N TYR A 63 -2.89 -15.01 5.97
CA TYR A 63 -1.86 -14.06 6.40
C TYR A 63 -2.49 -12.68 6.65
N PRO A 64 -2.19 -11.97 7.75
CA PRO A 64 -2.67 -10.60 7.92
C PRO A 64 -1.95 -9.67 6.94
N GLY A 65 -2.71 -9.04 6.03
CA GLY A 65 -2.16 -8.35 4.86
C GLY A 65 -2.03 -6.84 4.97
N HIS A 66 -1.83 -6.21 3.82
CA HIS A 66 -1.92 -4.77 3.59
C HIS A 66 -3.36 -4.28 3.45
N ILE A 67 -4.11 -4.88 2.53
CA ILE A 67 -5.39 -4.35 2.05
C ILE A 67 -6.55 -4.52 3.06
N PHE A 68 -7.60 -3.71 2.88
CA PHE A 68 -8.80 -3.76 3.72
C PHE A 68 -9.69 -4.98 3.47
N GLN A 69 -9.62 -5.55 2.27
CA GLN A 69 -10.41 -6.70 1.83
C GLN A 69 -9.66 -8.00 2.06
N SER A 70 -10.31 -9.01 2.64
CA SER A 70 -9.71 -10.34 2.72
C SER A 70 -9.84 -11.06 1.37
N TRP A 71 -8.90 -11.93 1.02
CA TRP A 71 -9.05 -12.83 -0.11
C TRP A 71 -8.80 -14.29 0.21
N ILE A 72 -9.65 -15.14 -0.38
CA ILE A 72 -9.79 -16.55 -0.02
C ILE A 72 -9.66 -17.41 -1.28
N ILE A 73 -8.93 -18.51 -1.17
CA ILE A 73 -8.73 -19.45 -2.29
C ILE A 73 -9.94 -20.38 -2.39
N ASN A 74 -10.54 -20.46 -3.58
CA ASN A 74 -11.68 -21.35 -3.85
C ASN A 74 -11.25 -22.83 -3.81
N THR A 75 -12.10 -23.74 -3.35
CA THR A 75 -11.84 -25.18 -3.46
C THR A 75 -11.66 -25.65 -4.91
N GLU A 76 -12.33 -25.01 -5.88
CA GLU A 76 -12.17 -25.29 -7.31
C GLU A 76 -10.79 -24.91 -7.86
N TYR A 77 -10.08 -23.97 -7.22
CA TYR A 77 -8.71 -23.57 -7.57
C TYR A 77 -7.74 -24.76 -7.60
N CYS A 78 -7.99 -25.76 -6.74
CA CYS A 78 -7.25 -27.02 -6.71
C CYS A 78 -7.26 -27.80 -8.04
N LYS A 79 -8.26 -27.58 -8.91
CA LYS A 79 -8.40 -28.25 -10.23
C LYS A 79 -7.54 -27.63 -11.34
N LEU A 80 -6.77 -26.59 -11.04
CA LEU A 80 -5.81 -25.99 -11.95
C LEU A 80 -4.39 -26.55 -11.76
N ASN A 81 -4.11 -27.19 -10.62
CA ASN A 81 -2.76 -27.58 -10.19
C ASN A 81 -2.49 -29.09 -10.34
N ASN A 82 -2.96 -29.67 -11.44
CA ASN A 82 -3.23 -31.10 -11.59
C ASN A 82 -1.99 -32.02 -11.64
N SER A 83 -0.77 -31.47 -11.61
CA SER A 83 0.47 -32.24 -11.62
C SER A 83 0.83 -32.80 -10.24
N ASN A 84 0.74 -31.96 -9.18
CA ASN A 84 1.36 -32.23 -7.87
C ASN A 84 0.38 -32.08 -6.67
N GLY A 85 -0.91 -31.84 -6.92
CA GLY A 85 -1.94 -31.69 -5.87
C GLY A 85 -2.19 -30.24 -5.46
N CYS A 86 -3.04 -29.98 -4.46
CA CYS A 86 -3.46 -28.62 -4.12
C CYS A 86 -2.65 -28.03 -2.94
N TYR A 87 -1.62 -27.22 -3.21
CA TYR A 87 -0.82 -26.65 -2.12
C TYR A 87 -1.65 -25.76 -1.18
N ALA A 88 -2.63 -25.02 -1.70
CA ALA A 88 -3.57 -24.21 -0.94
C ALA A 88 -4.42 -25.01 0.08
N SER A 89 -4.67 -26.30 -0.15
CA SER A 89 -5.51 -27.09 0.75
C SER A 89 -4.88 -27.32 2.14
N LYS A 90 -3.57 -27.09 2.30
CA LYS A 90 -2.91 -27.08 3.62
C LYS A 90 -3.41 -25.93 4.50
N ALA A 91 -3.56 -24.74 3.91
CA ALA A 91 -4.14 -23.57 4.57
C ALA A 91 -5.68 -23.60 4.60
N GLY A 92 -6.31 -24.56 3.93
CA GLY A 92 -7.77 -24.63 3.75
C GLY A 92 -8.24 -23.83 2.53
N THR A 93 -9.38 -24.23 1.97
CA THR A 93 -10.02 -23.58 0.83
C THR A 93 -11.52 -23.42 1.10
N TYR A 94 -12.15 -22.45 0.45
CA TYR A 94 -13.59 -22.17 0.62
C TYR A 94 -14.38 -22.60 -0.61
N ASN A 95 -15.41 -23.40 -0.42
CA ASN A 95 -16.33 -23.79 -1.47
C ASN A 95 -17.52 -22.83 -1.51
N ASN A 96 -17.41 -21.78 -2.32
CA ASN A 96 -18.44 -20.74 -2.43
C ASN A 96 -19.80 -21.24 -2.98
N ALA A 97 -19.85 -22.43 -3.59
CA ALA A 97 -21.12 -23.07 -3.97
C ALA A 97 -21.91 -23.64 -2.77
N LEU A 98 -21.29 -23.71 -1.59
CA LEU A 98 -21.91 -24.11 -0.32
C LEU A 98 -22.22 -22.91 0.60
N ALA A 99 -22.12 -21.67 0.10
CA ALA A 99 -22.46 -20.48 0.89
C ALA A 99 -23.94 -20.55 1.37
N LEU A 100 -24.14 -20.67 2.68
CA LEU A 100 -25.47 -20.84 3.30
C LEU A 100 -26.15 -19.52 3.64
N GLN A 101 -25.42 -18.40 3.60
CA GLN A 101 -25.93 -17.10 3.99
C GLN A 101 -26.67 -16.40 2.84
N ASP A 102 -27.95 -16.06 3.05
CA ASP A 102 -28.71 -15.14 2.19
C ASP A 102 -27.95 -13.80 2.08
N GLY A 103 -27.62 -13.39 0.85
CA GLY A 103 -26.86 -12.17 0.60
C GLY A 103 -25.34 -12.37 0.54
N SER A 104 -24.86 -13.61 0.41
CA SER A 104 -23.48 -13.95 0.02
C SER A 104 -23.27 -13.89 -1.50
N GLY A 105 -22.12 -13.38 -1.96
CA GLY A 105 -21.64 -13.58 -3.34
C GLY A 105 -22.65 -13.34 -4.46
N SER A 106 -22.87 -14.35 -5.31
CA SER A 106 -23.86 -14.26 -6.40
C SER A 106 -25.32 -14.14 -5.91
N THR A 107 -25.65 -14.63 -4.71
CA THR A 107 -26.98 -14.41 -4.10
C THR A 107 -27.18 -12.97 -3.63
N SER A 108 -26.08 -12.28 -3.31
CA SER A 108 -26.08 -10.84 -3.04
C SER A 108 -26.36 -10.01 -4.30
N GLY A 109 -26.10 -10.56 -5.50
CA GLY A 109 -26.21 -9.86 -6.78
C GLY A 109 -24.96 -9.06 -7.18
N ILE A 110 -23.85 -9.16 -6.43
CA ILE A 110 -22.59 -8.50 -6.79
C ILE A 110 -21.90 -9.27 -7.93
N VAL A 111 -21.55 -8.54 -8.99
CA VAL A 111 -20.79 -9.02 -10.16
C VAL A 111 -19.51 -8.18 -10.36
N TYR A 112 -19.00 -7.59 -9.27
CA TYR A 112 -17.79 -6.77 -9.29
C TYR A 112 -16.53 -7.64 -9.33
N GLU A 113 -15.64 -7.32 -10.26
CA GLU A 113 -14.35 -7.97 -10.47
C GLU A 113 -13.25 -6.92 -10.26
N PRO A 114 -12.63 -6.83 -9.05
CA PRO A 114 -11.54 -5.88 -8.79
C PRO A 114 -10.31 -6.09 -9.70
N PRO A 115 -9.52 -5.04 -9.98
CA PRO A 115 -8.25 -5.17 -10.70
C PRO A 115 -7.28 -6.12 -9.97
N ILE A 116 -6.66 -7.04 -10.72
CA ILE A 116 -5.73 -8.04 -10.14
C ILE A 116 -4.46 -7.42 -9.53
N SER A 117 -4.13 -6.18 -9.89
CA SER A 117 -3.05 -5.38 -9.30
C SER A 117 -3.26 -5.03 -7.83
N ASP A 118 -4.51 -4.92 -7.39
CA ASP A 118 -4.86 -4.23 -6.13
C ASP A 118 -4.81 -5.18 -4.92
N TRP A 119 -4.21 -6.36 -5.11
CA TRP A 119 -4.42 -7.55 -4.29
C TRP A 119 -3.27 -7.92 -3.35
N MET A 120 -2.07 -7.58 -3.77
CA MET A 120 -0.83 -7.76 -3.04
C MET A 120 0.17 -6.77 -3.64
N VAL A 121 0.99 -6.16 -2.80
CA VAL A 121 2.05 -5.25 -3.25
C VAL A 121 3.38 -6.01 -3.27
N GLY A 122 4.25 -5.72 -4.24
CA GLY A 122 5.55 -6.40 -4.36
C GLY A 122 5.53 -7.77 -5.03
N MET A 123 4.39 -8.27 -5.50
CA MET A 123 4.31 -9.52 -6.26
C MET A 123 3.20 -9.42 -7.30
N GLU A 124 3.49 -9.80 -8.54
CA GLU A 124 2.50 -9.82 -9.61
C GLU A 124 1.62 -11.07 -9.53
N PHE A 125 0.37 -10.92 -9.96
CA PHE A 125 -0.55 -12.03 -10.19
C PHE A 125 -0.89 -12.11 -11.68
N ALA A 126 -0.91 -13.34 -12.21
CA ALA A 126 -1.41 -13.66 -13.53
C ALA A 126 -2.71 -14.45 -13.42
N GLY A 127 -3.71 -14.13 -14.23
CA GLY A 127 -5.04 -14.72 -14.18
C GLY A 127 -6.10 -13.72 -14.59
N LYS A 128 -7.37 -14.01 -14.33
CA LYS A 128 -8.46 -13.03 -14.50
C LYS A 128 -8.57 -12.14 -13.26
N SER A 129 -9.36 -11.07 -13.36
CA SER A 129 -9.84 -10.41 -12.15
C SER A 129 -10.65 -11.42 -11.31
N PRO A 130 -10.29 -11.63 -10.03
CA PRO A 130 -11.06 -12.43 -9.08
C PRO A 130 -12.40 -11.76 -8.76
N LYS A 131 -13.35 -12.52 -8.21
CA LYS A 131 -14.71 -12.02 -7.94
C LYS A 131 -14.88 -11.51 -6.51
N PHE A 132 -15.58 -10.39 -6.37
CA PHE A 132 -16.03 -9.91 -5.06
C PHE A 132 -17.02 -10.87 -4.41
N TRP A 133 -16.96 -11.00 -3.08
CA TRP A 133 -17.84 -11.86 -2.29
C TRP A 133 -18.08 -11.29 -0.89
N VAL A 134 -19.13 -11.77 -0.20
CA VAL A 134 -19.30 -11.56 1.24
C VAL A 134 -19.73 -12.86 1.89
N GLU A 135 -19.27 -13.08 3.13
CA GLU A 135 -19.61 -14.25 3.94
C GLU A 135 -19.45 -13.89 5.43
N ALA A 136 -20.10 -14.63 6.32
CA ALA A 136 -19.81 -14.55 7.75
C ALA A 136 -18.41 -15.11 8.07
N MET A 137 -17.65 -14.41 8.91
CA MET A 137 -16.32 -14.85 9.37
C MET A 137 -16.29 -14.96 10.89
N GLN A 138 -15.88 -16.11 11.39
CA GLN A 138 -15.68 -16.38 12.81
C GLN A 138 -14.18 -16.30 13.15
N LEU A 139 -13.85 -15.40 14.06
CA LEU A 139 -12.51 -15.17 14.61
C LEU A 139 -12.46 -15.73 16.03
N LYS A 140 -11.78 -16.87 16.22
CA LYS A 140 -11.57 -17.46 17.54
C LYS A 140 -10.40 -16.77 18.24
N SER A 141 -10.55 -16.48 19.53
CA SER A 141 -9.46 -15.95 20.33
C SER A 141 -8.39 -17.02 20.61
N GLY A 142 -7.12 -16.61 20.56
CA GLY A 142 -5.96 -17.47 20.89
C GLY A 142 -5.84 -17.84 22.37
N ALA A 143 -6.58 -17.17 23.27
CA ALA A 143 -6.56 -17.48 24.69
C ALA A 143 -7.23 -18.84 25.00
N SER A 144 -6.71 -19.56 25.99
CA SER A 144 -7.31 -20.80 26.50
C SER A 144 -8.71 -20.54 27.07
N ASN A 145 -9.75 -20.94 26.33
CA ASN A 145 -11.17 -20.62 26.55
C ASN A 145 -11.59 -19.19 26.19
N GLY A 146 -10.84 -18.52 25.31
CA GLY A 146 -11.24 -17.23 24.74
C GLY A 146 -12.51 -17.34 23.87
N PRO A 147 -13.27 -16.24 23.71
CA PRO A 147 -14.49 -16.20 22.90
C PRO A 147 -14.19 -16.42 21.40
N THR A 148 -15.26 -16.74 20.66
CA THR A 148 -15.27 -16.62 19.19
C THR A 148 -16.14 -15.42 18.82
N HIS A 149 -15.62 -14.57 17.93
CA HIS A 149 -16.26 -13.35 17.47
C HIS A 149 -16.74 -13.53 16.02
N GLU A 150 -18.01 -13.29 15.77
CA GLU A 150 -18.61 -13.41 14.43
C GLU A 150 -18.77 -12.04 13.78
N VAL A 151 -18.18 -11.89 12.59
CA VAL A 151 -18.31 -10.71 11.75
C VAL A 151 -19.16 -11.10 10.52
N ALA A 152 -20.39 -10.60 10.46
CA ALA A 152 -21.28 -10.85 9.33
C ALA A 152 -20.84 -10.06 8.09
N ASN A 153 -21.08 -10.62 6.89
CA ASN A 153 -20.83 -10.00 5.60
C ASN A 153 -19.40 -9.45 5.42
N VAL A 154 -18.35 -10.14 5.89
CA VAL A 154 -16.97 -9.66 5.68
C VAL A 154 -16.71 -9.45 4.20
N SER A 155 -16.04 -8.35 3.87
CA SER A 155 -15.59 -8.10 2.51
C SER A 155 -14.54 -9.12 2.09
N LEU A 156 -14.93 -10.02 1.20
CA LEU A 156 -14.09 -11.06 0.63
C LEU A 156 -13.90 -10.81 -0.86
N SER A 157 -12.86 -11.40 -1.43
CA SER A 157 -12.85 -11.77 -2.84
C SER A 157 -12.26 -13.17 -3.02
N ILE A 158 -12.69 -13.86 -4.08
CA ILE A 158 -12.46 -15.29 -4.27
C ILE A 158 -11.45 -15.54 -5.39
N LEU A 159 -10.36 -16.23 -5.04
CA LEU A 159 -9.35 -16.71 -5.96
C LEU A 159 -9.85 -17.96 -6.69
N GLU A 160 -9.95 -17.89 -8.02
CA GLU A 160 -10.42 -18.98 -8.89
C GLU A 160 -9.34 -19.44 -9.87
N ASP A 161 -8.56 -18.53 -10.47
CA ASP A 161 -7.50 -18.85 -11.45
C ASP A 161 -6.21 -18.02 -11.34
N GLN A 162 -6.07 -17.17 -10.31
CA GLN A 162 -4.97 -16.22 -10.15
C GLN A 162 -3.73 -16.84 -9.51
N MET A 163 -2.61 -16.85 -10.23
CA MET A 163 -1.32 -17.41 -9.83
C MET A 163 -0.26 -16.32 -9.62
N LEU A 164 0.67 -16.55 -8.69
CA LEU A 164 1.84 -15.70 -8.45
C LEU A 164 2.78 -15.75 -9.65
N ALA A 165 3.11 -14.60 -10.24
CA ALA A 165 3.98 -14.50 -11.42
C ALA A 165 5.41 -14.13 -11.04
N TYR A 166 6.38 -14.95 -11.47
CA TYR A 166 7.80 -14.74 -11.21
C TYR A 166 8.54 -14.26 -12.47
N PRO A 167 9.66 -13.50 -12.34
CA PRO A 167 10.35 -12.86 -13.48
C PRO A 167 10.78 -13.79 -14.62
N GLY A 168 11.02 -15.08 -14.34
CA GLY A 168 11.30 -16.09 -15.37
C GLY A 168 10.11 -16.50 -16.24
N GLY A 169 8.94 -15.87 -16.09
CA GLY A 169 7.71 -16.20 -16.80
C GLY A 169 7.00 -17.47 -16.31
N LYS A 170 7.47 -18.07 -15.20
CA LYS A 170 6.76 -19.15 -14.51
C LYS A 170 5.72 -18.57 -13.56
N TRP A 171 4.55 -19.21 -13.50
CA TRP A 171 3.49 -18.87 -12.56
C TRP A 171 3.28 -20.03 -11.57
N TYR A 172 3.03 -19.70 -10.32
CA TYR A 172 2.85 -20.66 -9.22
C TYR A 172 1.54 -20.38 -8.47
N PRO A 173 0.85 -21.40 -7.97
CA PRO A 173 -0.41 -21.19 -7.25
C PRO A 173 -0.21 -20.40 -5.94
N ALA A 174 -1.22 -19.65 -5.50
CA ALA A 174 -1.26 -19.13 -4.13
C ALA A 174 -1.34 -20.28 -3.11
N PHE A 175 -0.74 -20.07 -1.93
CA PHE A 175 -0.52 -21.12 -0.92
C PHE A 175 -1.36 -21.00 0.35
N ALA A 176 -1.80 -19.78 0.67
CA ALA A 176 -2.72 -19.43 1.75
C ALA A 176 -3.46 -18.15 1.34
N GLY A 177 -4.57 -17.84 2.02
CA GLY A 177 -5.32 -16.62 1.76
C GLY A 177 -4.74 -15.39 2.48
N CYS A 178 -5.40 -14.25 2.33
CA CYS A 178 -5.05 -12.98 2.96
C CYS A 178 -6.21 -12.46 3.80
N LEU A 179 -5.93 -12.02 5.03
CA LEU A 179 -6.87 -11.43 5.96
C LEU A 179 -6.73 -9.91 5.90
N GLY A 180 -7.83 -9.26 5.49
CA GLY A 180 -7.91 -7.82 5.41
C GLY A 180 -7.99 -7.18 6.80
N ILE A 181 -7.18 -6.15 7.02
CA ILE A 181 -6.93 -5.55 8.34
C ILE A 181 -7.66 -4.21 8.56
N GLY A 182 -8.63 -3.87 7.70
CA GLY A 182 -9.46 -2.66 7.79
C GLY A 182 -8.93 -1.45 7.00
N ALA A 183 -9.60 -0.30 7.16
CA ALA A 183 -9.26 0.97 6.50
C ALA A 183 -9.67 2.17 7.37
N PRO A 184 -9.03 3.36 7.21
CA PRO A 184 -9.30 4.56 7.99
C PRO A 184 -10.77 4.99 7.97
N ASN A 185 -11.27 5.38 9.13
CA ASN A 185 -12.63 5.86 9.39
C ASN A 185 -13.75 4.94 8.86
N THR A 186 -13.43 3.69 8.51
CA THR A 186 -14.30 2.82 7.73
C THR A 186 -14.63 1.55 8.53
N ILE A 187 -15.93 1.27 8.68
CA ILE A 187 -16.48 0.07 9.32
C ILE A 187 -16.96 -0.93 8.26
N ASN A 188 -17.48 -0.39 7.16
CA ASN A 188 -18.04 -1.12 6.04
C ASN A 188 -17.78 -0.35 4.74
N GLN A 189 -17.89 -1.05 3.63
CA GLN A 189 -17.88 -0.49 2.29
C GLN A 189 -19.11 -0.95 1.53
N SER A 190 -19.61 -0.09 0.64
CA SER A 190 -20.88 -0.28 -0.06
C SER A 190 -20.65 -0.55 -1.54
N PHE A 191 -21.12 -1.70 -2.02
CA PHE A 191 -21.10 -2.09 -3.42
C PHE A 191 -22.48 -1.89 -4.03
N SER A 192 -22.54 -1.55 -5.31
CA SER A 192 -23.80 -1.52 -6.05
C SER A 192 -24.03 -2.85 -6.76
N THR A 193 -25.26 -3.37 -6.69
CA THR A 193 -25.76 -4.39 -7.62
C THR A 193 -26.72 -3.73 -8.60
N ASP A 194 -27.18 -4.47 -9.61
CA ASP A 194 -28.20 -4.00 -10.56
C ASP A 194 -29.55 -3.64 -9.90
N THR A 195 -29.76 -3.98 -8.61
CA THR A 195 -31.05 -3.78 -7.93
C THR A 195 -30.99 -3.15 -6.53
N TYR A 196 -29.88 -3.27 -5.78
CA TYR A 196 -29.72 -2.68 -4.44
C TYR A 196 -28.24 -2.56 -4.02
N PRO A 197 -27.90 -1.65 -3.08
CA PRO A 197 -26.56 -1.63 -2.50
C PRO A 197 -26.36 -2.79 -1.50
N VAL A 198 -25.17 -3.37 -1.48
CA VAL A 198 -24.72 -4.37 -0.50
C VAL A 198 -23.59 -3.78 0.34
N ASN A 199 -23.73 -3.83 1.66
CA ASN A 199 -22.71 -3.39 2.60
C ASN A 199 -21.88 -4.59 3.06
N ALA A 200 -20.57 -4.53 2.80
CA ALA A 200 -19.60 -5.50 3.28
C ALA A 200 -18.78 -4.93 4.45
N SER A 201 -18.58 -5.73 5.48
CA SER A 201 -17.90 -5.39 6.72
C SER A 201 -16.38 -5.44 6.59
N LEU A 202 -15.69 -4.49 7.22
CA LEU A 202 -14.25 -4.58 7.49
C LEU A 202 -14.04 -5.09 8.91
N VAL A 203 -13.12 -6.04 9.11
CA VAL A 203 -13.05 -6.84 10.34
C VAL A 203 -12.86 -6.01 11.63
N PRO A 204 -11.81 -5.16 11.79
CA PRO A 204 -11.63 -4.41 13.04
C PRO A 204 -12.77 -3.40 13.29
N GLY A 205 -13.26 -2.76 12.23
CA GLY A 205 -14.32 -1.76 12.32
C GLY A 205 -15.66 -2.34 12.72
N MET A 206 -15.99 -3.53 12.21
CA MET A 206 -17.23 -4.21 12.58
C MET A 206 -17.17 -4.84 13.98
N LEU A 207 -16.01 -5.38 14.39
CA LEU A 207 -15.78 -5.81 15.78
C LEU A 207 -15.99 -4.66 16.77
N TRP A 208 -15.50 -3.46 16.43
CA TRP A 208 -15.72 -2.25 17.23
C TRP A 208 -17.20 -1.82 17.24
N ALA A 209 -17.85 -1.77 16.07
CA ALA A 209 -19.26 -1.41 15.94
C ALA A 209 -20.20 -2.34 16.75
N GLN A 210 -19.84 -3.62 16.86
CA GLN A 210 -20.50 -4.64 17.67
C GLN A 210 -20.12 -4.60 19.18
N GLN A 211 -19.31 -3.62 19.62
CA GLN A 211 -18.78 -3.50 20.99
C GLN A 211 -18.01 -4.76 21.45
N LYS A 212 -17.26 -5.39 20.53
CA LYS A 212 -16.36 -6.51 20.86
C LYS A 212 -14.96 -6.04 21.24
N THR A 213 -14.52 -4.91 20.71
CA THR A 213 -13.18 -4.33 20.91
C THR A 213 -13.27 -2.87 21.37
N PRO A 214 -12.28 -2.35 22.13
CA PRO A 214 -12.21 -0.94 22.54
C PRO A 214 -12.32 0.10 21.41
N SER A 215 -11.79 -0.22 20.23
CA SER A 215 -11.66 0.69 19.09
C SER A 215 -11.61 -0.07 17.76
N ASN A 216 -11.82 0.67 16.66
CA ASN A 216 -11.52 0.21 15.30
C ASN A 216 -9.99 0.23 15.11
N SER A 217 -9.32 -0.77 15.67
CA SER A 217 -7.87 -0.88 15.66
C SER A 217 -7.39 -2.32 15.61
N PHE A 218 -6.16 -2.50 15.14
CA PHE A 218 -5.43 -3.74 15.26
C PHE A 218 -3.96 -3.47 15.59
N SER A 219 -3.26 -4.51 16.04
CA SER A 219 -1.80 -4.57 16.02
C SER A 219 -1.33 -5.99 15.75
N MET A 220 -0.14 -6.14 15.16
CA MET A 220 0.42 -7.42 14.80
C MET A 220 1.95 -7.45 14.85
N HIS A 221 2.44 -8.65 15.10
CA HIS A 221 3.80 -9.09 14.82
C HIS A 221 3.65 -10.53 14.34
N ILE A 222 4.09 -10.83 13.10
CA ILE A 222 3.72 -12.10 12.44
C ILE A 222 4.42 -13.33 13.02
N GLY A 223 5.33 -13.15 13.99
CA GLY A 223 6.20 -14.19 14.49
C GLY A 223 7.43 -14.38 13.60
N SER A 224 8.24 -15.39 13.89
CA SER A 224 9.55 -15.56 13.24
C SER A 224 9.84 -17.02 12.93
N VAL A 225 10.38 -17.29 11.73
CA VAL A 225 10.71 -18.64 11.25
C VAL A 225 11.73 -19.37 12.14
N PHE A 226 12.70 -18.64 12.69
CA PHE A 226 13.81 -19.21 13.46
C PHE A 226 13.50 -19.46 14.95
N SER A 227 12.35 -19.07 15.47
CA SER A 227 12.22 -18.88 16.94
C SER A 227 10.90 -19.31 17.57
N ARG A 228 10.86 -19.28 18.91
CA ARG A 228 9.67 -19.54 19.74
C ARG A 228 8.58 -18.48 19.64
N MET A 229 8.84 -17.34 18.99
CA MET A 229 7.86 -16.27 18.83
C MET A 229 6.86 -16.63 17.74
N GLY A 230 5.76 -17.26 18.15
CA GLY A 230 4.58 -17.40 17.30
C GLY A 230 3.96 -16.04 16.97
N GLY A 231 3.18 -16.00 15.90
CA GLY A 231 2.47 -14.79 15.47
C GLY A 231 1.49 -14.25 16.52
N SER A 232 1.18 -12.96 16.38
CA SER A 232 0.24 -12.22 17.23
C SER A 232 -0.52 -11.21 16.38
N LEU A 233 -1.85 -11.19 16.52
CA LEU A 233 -2.75 -10.22 15.90
C LEU A 233 -3.82 -9.87 16.93
N LEU A 234 -3.76 -8.69 17.51
CA LEU A 234 -4.73 -8.19 18.48
C LEU A 234 -5.67 -7.20 17.81
N TYR A 235 -6.96 -7.29 18.12
CA TYR A 235 -7.95 -6.27 17.78
C TYR A 235 -8.29 -5.43 19.01
N GLY A 236 -8.36 -4.10 18.84
CA GLY A 236 -8.67 -3.19 19.95
C GLY A 236 -7.55 -2.93 20.96
N GLY A 237 -6.34 -3.45 20.71
CA GLY A 237 -5.21 -3.37 21.64
C GLY A 237 -3.92 -3.92 21.04
N TYR A 238 -2.87 -3.99 21.87
CA TYR A 238 -1.53 -4.41 21.49
C TYR A 238 -0.76 -5.05 22.64
N ASP A 239 0.14 -5.98 22.33
CA ASP A 239 1.10 -6.51 23.29
C ASP A 239 2.33 -5.60 23.35
N ARG A 240 2.50 -4.89 24.47
CA ARG A 240 3.65 -4.02 24.70
C ARG A 240 4.98 -4.76 24.70
N ASN A 241 5.01 -6.07 24.99
CA ASN A 241 6.24 -6.84 24.96
C ASN A 241 6.75 -7.11 23.54
N ARG A 242 5.90 -6.97 22.51
CA ARG A 242 6.24 -7.13 21.08
C ARG A 242 6.65 -5.84 20.39
N LEU A 243 6.74 -4.71 21.11
CA LEU A 243 7.12 -3.40 20.59
C LEU A 243 8.23 -2.80 21.44
N VAL A 244 9.39 -2.53 20.83
CA VAL A 244 10.60 -2.01 21.51
C VAL A 244 11.17 -0.77 20.83
N GLY A 245 11.82 0.08 21.62
CA GLY A 245 12.48 1.29 21.10
C GLY A 245 11.51 2.40 20.69
N ASP A 246 11.92 3.21 19.72
CA ASP A 246 11.09 4.28 19.15
C ASP A 246 9.94 3.71 18.30
N VAL A 247 8.84 4.45 18.20
CA VAL A 247 7.65 4.09 17.42
C VAL A 247 7.43 5.15 16.36
N LEU A 248 7.32 4.75 15.09
CA LEU A 248 6.92 5.64 14.02
C LEU A 248 5.40 5.80 14.04
N VAL A 249 4.94 7.05 13.93
CA VAL A 249 3.52 7.39 13.78
C VAL A 249 3.34 7.99 12.39
N ALA A 250 2.27 7.59 11.71
CA ALA A 250 1.89 8.12 10.41
C ALA A 250 0.37 8.33 10.35
N ASP A 251 -0.05 9.22 9.46
CA ASP A 251 -1.44 9.57 9.19
C ASP A 251 -2.05 8.67 8.10
N ASN A 252 -3.36 8.82 7.87
CA ASN A 252 -4.15 8.07 6.90
C ASN A 252 -4.04 6.54 7.08
N ASP A 253 -3.72 5.82 6.01
CA ASP A 253 -3.32 4.41 6.02
C ASP A 253 -2.01 4.21 5.28
N PHE A 254 -1.43 3.03 5.45
CA PHE A 254 -0.32 2.56 4.64
C PHE A 254 -0.78 1.81 3.39
N ILE A 255 -2.08 1.89 3.03
CA ILE A 255 -2.67 1.17 1.90
C ILE A 255 -2.50 2.01 0.63
N ASP A 256 -2.97 3.25 0.68
CA ASP A 256 -2.87 4.23 -0.40
C ASP A 256 -1.65 5.17 -0.20
N ASP A 257 -1.16 5.38 1.04
CA ASP A 257 0.04 6.17 1.35
C ASP A 257 1.23 5.29 1.85
N PRO A 258 2.06 4.71 0.96
CA PRO A 258 3.26 3.95 1.33
C PRO A 258 4.23 4.70 2.27
N ILE A 259 5.08 3.98 3.02
CA ILE A 259 6.09 4.63 3.87
C ILE A 259 7.38 4.94 3.08
N THR A 260 8.06 6.01 3.46
CA THR A 260 9.36 6.41 2.90
C THR A 260 10.50 5.68 3.62
N LEU A 261 11.07 4.67 2.97
CA LEU A 261 12.32 4.00 3.36
C LEU A 261 13.50 4.88 2.92
N LYS A 262 14.23 5.47 3.86
CA LYS A 262 15.30 6.44 3.61
C LYS A 262 16.66 5.80 3.35
N ASP A 263 16.98 4.70 4.02
CA ASP A 263 18.21 3.93 3.77
C ASP A 263 18.09 2.46 4.18
N ILE A 264 19.02 1.65 3.69
CA ILE A 264 19.28 0.29 4.13
C ILE A 264 20.77 0.18 4.50
N SER A 265 21.09 -0.42 5.64
CA SER A 265 22.47 -0.70 6.07
C SER A 265 22.66 -2.15 6.50
N ILE A 266 23.90 -2.66 6.40
CA ILE A 266 24.32 -3.89 7.08
C ILE A 266 25.09 -3.48 8.34
N ASP A 267 24.65 -3.95 9.50
CA ASP A 267 25.22 -3.59 10.80
C ASP A 267 25.65 -4.83 11.59
N VAL A 268 26.87 -4.79 12.14
CA VAL A 268 27.37 -5.75 13.13
C VAL A 268 27.05 -5.19 14.52
N VAL A 269 26.09 -5.84 15.19
CA VAL A 269 25.58 -5.43 16.49
C VAL A 269 26.58 -5.80 17.60
N GLN A 270 27.16 -7.01 17.57
CA GLN A 270 28.08 -7.50 18.60
C GLN A 270 29.16 -8.45 18.05
N GLY A 271 30.36 -8.39 18.62
CA GLY A 271 31.47 -9.30 18.30
C GLY A 271 32.29 -8.89 17.08
N ALA A 272 33.14 -9.81 16.61
CA ALA A 272 33.94 -9.61 15.40
C ALA A 272 33.04 -9.61 14.15
N SER A 273 33.40 -8.78 13.16
CA SER A 273 32.62 -8.67 11.93
C SER A 273 32.89 -9.84 10.98
N PRO A 274 31.86 -10.53 10.44
CA PRO A 274 32.04 -11.46 9.34
C PRO A 274 32.31 -10.73 8.00
N PHE A 275 32.15 -9.41 7.94
CA PHE A 275 32.40 -8.54 6.79
C PHE A 275 33.75 -7.81 6.91
N ASN A 276 34.12 -7.04 5.89
CA ASN A 276 35.28 -6.12 5.91
C ASN A 276 34.97 -4.74 6.53
N PHE A 277 33.78 -4.57 7.12
CA PHE A 277 33.27 -3.35 7.77
C PHE A 277 32.47 -3.73 9.03
N THR A 278 32.18 -2.77 9.92
CA THR A 278 31.22 -2.97 11.03
C THR A 278 29.83 -2.43 10.72
N THR A 279 29.74 -1.36 9.92
CA THR A 279 28.52 -0.84 9.31
C THR A 279 28.81 -0.54 7.85
N GLN A 280 27.88 -0.90 6.97
CA GLN A 280 27.85 -0.45 5.57
C GLN A 280 26.48 0.18 5.33
N ASP A 281 26.45 1.52 5.25
CA ASP A 281 25.27 2.32 4.98
C ASP A 281 25.10 2.60 3.48
N GLY A 282 24.02 3.30 3.12
CA GLY A 282 23.76 3.73 1.75
C GLY A 282 23.36 2.60 0.80
N LEU A 283 23.09 1.37 1.26
CA LEU A 283 22.82 0.23 0.38
C LEU A 283 21.52 0.39 -0.42
N LEU A 284 20.59 1.23 0.07
CA LEU A 284 19.44 1.65 -0.71
C LEU A 284 19.87 2.31 -2.02
N THR A 285 20.81 3.26 -1.95
CA THR A 285 21.16 4.21 -3.04
C THR A 285 22.53 3.99 -3.68
N SER A 286 23.35 3.06 -3.18
CA SER A 286 24.66 2.74 -3.73
C SER A 286 24.55 2.39 -5.23
N GLY A 287 25.43 2.95 -6.06
CA GLY A 287 25.35 2.81 -7.52
C GLY A 287 24.13 3.43 -8.22
N ASN A 288 23.04 3.76 -7.50
CA ASN A 288 21.80 4.28 -8.05
C ASN A 288 21.48 5.67 -7.47
N ARG A 289 22.00 6.68 -8.16
CA ARG A 289 21.85 8.10 -7.81
C ARG A 289 20.45 8.67 -8.15
N SER A 290 19.38 7.86 -8.26
CA SER A 290 17.98 8.34 -8.50
C SER A 290 16.90 8.06 -7.42
N MET A 291 17.20 7.43 -6.26
CA MET A 291 16.26 7.28 -5.10
C MET A 291 16.53 8.13 -3.80
N GLY A 292 16.62 9.46 -3.84
CA GLY A 292 17.22 10.23 -2.73
C GLY A 292 16.28 10.81 -1.68
N ASN A 293 15.00 11.00 -2.00
CA ASN A 293 13.99 11.28 -0.97
C ASN A 293 13.58 10.01 -0.21
N GLY A 294 14.19 8.87 -0.55
CA GLY A 294 13.85 7.54 -0.06
C GLY A 294 12.97 6.80 -1.07
N LEU A 295 12.84 5.50 -0.86
CA LEU A 295 11.98 4.61 -1.64
C LEU A 295 10.60 4.54 -0.98
N ARG A 296 9.53 4.73 -1.75
CA ARG A 296 8.15 4.49 -1.29
C ARG A 296 7.91 2.97 -1.28
N VAL A 297 7.63 2.41 -0.11
CA VAL A 297 7.41 0.98 0.10
C VAL A 297 6.12 0.73 0.89
N SER A 298 5.29 -0.21 0.44
CA SER A 298 4.14 -0.69 1.21
C SER A 298 4.60 -1.70 2.28
N VAL A 299 3.79 -1.91 3.31
CA VAL A 299 4.00 -2.98 4.30
C VAL A 299 2.87 -4.00 4.16
N ASP A 300 3.19 -5.23 3.76
CA ASP A 300 2.17 -6.22 3.34
C ASP A 300 2.50 -7.64 3.84
N GLY A 301 1.85 -8.11 4.90
CA GLY A 301 2.06 -9.47 5.41
C GLY A 301 1.57 -10.60 4.48
N CYS A 302 0.83 -10.27 3.41
CA CYS A 302 0.49 -11.24 2.37
C CYS A 302 1.61 -11.37 1.32
N ALA A 303 2.44 -10.34 1.14
CA ALA A 303 3.65 -10.43 0.34
C ALA A 303 4.72 -11.31 1.02
N PRO A 304 5.36 -12.24 0.30
CA PRO A 304 6.37 -13.13 0.86
C PRO A 304 7.69 -12.43 1.20
N TYR A 305 8.16 -11.55 0.30
CA TYR A 305 9.56 -11.13 0.22
C TYR A 305 9.78 -9.66 0.59
N ILE A 306 11.04 -9.29 0.76
CA ILE A 306 11.51 -7.90 0.80
C ILE A 306 11.66 -7.46 -0.67
N THR A 307 10.64 -6.81 -1.21
CA THR A 307 10.59 -6.46 -2.64
C THR A 307 11.14 -5.07 -2.88
N LEU A 308 12.27 -4.98 -3.58
CA LEU A 308 13.04 -3.76 -3.77
C LEU A 308 13.51 -3.63 -5.23
N PRO A 309 13.99 -2.44 -5.65
CA PRO A 309 14.65 -2.27 -6.94
C PRO A 309 15.81 -3.26 -7.09
N LYS A 310 16.01 -3.81 -8.31
CA LYS A 310 17.09 -4.79 -8.53
C LYS A 310 18.45 -4.24 -8.11
N SER A 311 18.75 -2.97 -8.39
CA SER A 311 19.97 -2.29 -7.96
C SER A 311 20.18 -2.36 -6.45
N THR A 312 19.13 -2.16 -5.66
CA THR A 312 19.20 -2.21 -4.19
C THR A 312 19.44 -3.62 -3.69
N CYS A 313 18.75 -4.62 -4.24
CA CYS A 313 19.04 -6.02 -3.90
C CYS A 313 20.47 -6.43 -4.30
N ASP A 314 20.94 -6.02 -5.48
CA ASP A 314 22.30 -6.27 -5.95
C ASP A 314 23.34 -5.64 -5.00
N ASN A 315 23.13 -4.39 -4.55
CA ASN A 315 24.01 -3.71 -3.58
C ASN A 315 24.17 -4.50 -2.28
N ILE A 316 23.07 -5.02 -1.74
CA ILE A 316 23.10 -5.84 -0.53
C ILE A 316 23.81 -7.17 -0.83
N ALA A 317 23.49 -7.80 -1.96
CA ALA A 317 24.07 -9.07 -2.39
C ALA A 317 25.59 -9.00 -2.65
N LEU A 318 26.17 -7.85 -3.02
CA LEU A 318 27.62 -7.66 -3.14
C LEU A 318 28.40 -7.98 -1.85
N HIS A 319 27.75 -7.95 -0.69
CA HIS A 319 28.35 -8.24 0.61
C HIS A 319 28.03 -9.65 1.12
N LEU A 320 27.30 -10.45 0.36
CA LEU A 320 26.78 -11.76 0.75
C LEU A 320 27.27 -12.87 -0.20
N PRO A 321 27.60 -14.07 0.28
CA PRO A 321 27.84 -15.24 -0.58
C PRO A 321 26.51 -15.77 -1.12
N VAL A 322 25.97 -15.10 -2.14
CA VAL A 322 24.71 -15.44 -2.80
C VAL A 322 24.82 -15.40 -4.32
N THR A 323 23.96 -16.16 -5.01
CA THR A 323 23.82 -16.14 -6.48
C THR A 323 22.40 -15.77 -6.87
N TYR A 324 22.23 -14.83 -7.80
CA TYR A 324 20.91 -14.41 -8.29
C TYR A 324 20.28 -15.47 -9.21
N ASP A 325 19.11 -15.98 -8.85
CA ASP A 325 18.27 -16.82 -9.71
C ASP A 325 17.35 -15.92 -10.55
N THR A 326 17.61 -15.87 -11.86
CA THR A 326 16.82 -15.06 -12.81
C THR A 326 15.40 -15.56 -13.04
N ASN A 327 15.10 -16.83 -12.73
CA ASN A 327 13.75 -17.38 -12.92
C ASN A 327 12.82 -16.97 -11.78
N LEU A 328 13.35 -16.99 -10.55
CA LEU A 328 12.64 -16.61 -9.34
C LEU A 328 12.83 -15.13 -8.97
N GLY A 329 13.80 -14.42 -9.53
CA GLY A 329 14.11 -13.04 -9.16
C GLY A 329 14.58 -12.87 -7.71
N LEU A 330 15.20 -13.92 -7.15
CA LEU A 330 15.66 -14.08 -5.77
C LEU A 330 17.17 -14.39 -5.72
N TYR A 331 17.77 -14.42 -4.53
CA TYR A 331 19.19 -14.71 -4.34
C TYR A 331 19.34 -15.98 -3.49
N LEU A 332 20.00 -17.01 -4.02
CA LEU A 332 20.25 -18.28 -3.32
C LEU A 332 21.57 -18.21 -2.55
N TRP A 333 21.61 -18.70 -1.31
CA TRP A 333 22.84 -18.74 -0.51
C TRP A 333 23.80 -19.82 -1.01
N ASP A 334 25.09 -19.47 -1.11
CA ASP A 334 26.18 -20.46 -1.24
C ASP A 334 26.45 -21.07 0.14
N VAL A 335 25.75 -22.18 0.43
CA VAL A 335 25.78 -22.85 1.73
C VAL A 335 27.12 -23.53 2.04
N ASP A 336 27.95 -23.78 1.02
CA ASP A 336 29.29 -24.35 1.16
C ASP A 336 30.34 -23.27 1.55
N SER A 337 29.99 -21.99 1.40
CA SER A 337 30.85 -20.87 1.78
C SER A 337 30.98 -20.73 3.30
N PRO A 338 32.20 -20.68 3.87
CA PRO A 338 32.38 -20.35 5.28
C PRO A 338 31.73 -19.01 5.66
N LYS A 339 31.73 -18.03 4.75
CA LYS A 339 31.11 -16.72 4.94
C LYS A 339 29.60 -16.78 5.14
N TYR A 340 28.90 -17.74 4.51
CA TYR A 340 27.46 -17.92 4.71
C TYR A 340 27.18 -18.24 6.17
N SER A 341 27.84 -19.29 6.70
CA SER A 341 27.67 -19.74 8.08
C SER A 341 28.08 -18.66 9.11
N GLN A 342 29.12 -17.88 8.82
CA GLN A 342 29.55 -16.74 9.63
C GLN A 342 28.48 -15.65 9.69
N ILE A 343 27.92 -15.23 8.55
CA ILE A 343 26.94 -14.14 8.46
C ILE A 343 25.58 -14.53 9.08
N VAL A 344 25.03 -15.70 8.71
CA VAL A 344 23.67 -16.07 9.16
C VAL A 344 23.63 -16.46 10.65
N SER A 345 24.78 -16.82 11.23
CA SER A 345 24.89 -17.13 12.67
C SER A 345 25.25 -15.92 13.53
N SER A 346 25.85 -14.87 12.96
CA SER A 346 26.41 -13.75 13.73
C SER A 346 25.36 -12.78 14.28
N ALA A 347 25.77 -12.00 15.27
CA ALA A 347 25.05 -10.82 15.74
C ALA A 347 25.11 -9.66 14.73
N SER A 348 24.62 -9.88 13.51
CA SER A 348 24.53 -8.87 12.44
C SER A 348 23.13 -8.83 11.84
N ALA A 349 22.73 -7.65 11.36
CA ALA A 349 21.40 -7.39 10.82
C ALA A 349 21.43 -6.55 9.55
N LEU A 350 20.37 -6.69 8.76
CA LEU A 350 19.99 -5.74 7.73
C LEU A 350 19.03 -4.73 8.37
N SER A 351 19.44 -3.47 8.39
CA SER A 351 18.72 -2.35 8.99
C SER A 351 17.98 -1.56 7.93
N PHE A 352 16.75 -1.15 8.22
CA PHE A 352 15.86 -0.35 7.37
C PHE A 352 15.51 0.94 8.11
N THR A 353 15.92 2.09 7.60
CA THR A 353 15.68 3.39 8.24
C THR A 353 14.57 4.15 7.53
N PHE A 354 13.52 4.50 8.26
CA PHE A 354 12.31 5.16 7.76
C PHE A 354 12.20 6.61 8.24
N LEU A 355 11.52 7.43 7.45
CA LEU A 355 11.04 8.76 7.82
C LEU A 355 9.52 8.84 7.64
N SER A 356 8.83 9.62 8.47
CA SER A 356 7.46 10.07 8.22
C SER A 356 7.33 11.57 8.48
N ASP A 357 6.42 12.23 7.77
CA ASP A 357 6.23 13.68 7.85
C ASP A 357 5.73 14.15 9.23
N ALA A 358 5.16 13.22 10.01
CA ALA A 358 4.71 13.45 11.38
C ALA A 358 5.82 13.30 12.44
N ASN A 359 6.98 12.71 12.11
CA ASN A 359 8.02 12.38 13.07
C ASN A 359 9.32 13.18 12.90
N THR A 360 9.85 13.70 14.01
CA THR A 360 11.12 14.44 14.05
C THR A 360 12.37 13.54 14.20
N LYS A 361 12.18 12.21 14.26
CA LYS A 361 13.26 11.22 14.38
C LYS A 361 13.06 10.08 13.37
N PRO A 362 14.13 9.58 12.73
CA PRO A 362 14.07 8.34 11.96
C PRO A 362 13.76 7.14 12.85
N LEU A 363 13.03 6.16 12.32
CA LEU A 363 12.89 4.83 12.92
C LEU A 363 13.79 3.86 12.16
N THR A 364 14.60 3.08 12.87
CA THR A 364 15.37 1.98 12.27
C THR A 364 14.84 0.64 12.74
N ILE A 365 14.44 -0.21 11.79
CA ILE A 365 14.06 -1.61 12.01
C ILE A 365 15.22 -2.50 11.59
N ARG A 366 15.65 -3.40 12.46
CA ARG A 366 16.76 -4.34 12.24
C ARG A 366 16.21 -5.75 12.09
N VAL A 367 16.53 -6.39 10.97
CA VAL A 367 16.20 -7.78 10.64
C VAL A 367 17.49 -8.60 10.68
N PRO A 368 17.75 -9.41 11.73
CA PRO A 368 18.99 -10.19 11.83
C PRO A 368 19.15 -11.19 10.69
N PHE A 369 20.39 -11.45 10.25
CA PHE A 369 20.64 -12.35 9.10
C PHE A 369 20.14 -13.78 9.32
N ILE A 370 19.97 -14.20 10.58
CA ILE A 370 19.39 -15.49 10.95
C ILE A 370 17.90 -15.62 10.57
N HIS A 371 17.16 -14.50 10.48
CA HIS A 371 15.79 -14.44 9.97
C HIS A 371 15.73 -14.26 8.44
N LEU A 372 16.85 -13.87 7.81
CA LEU A 372 17.01 -13.71 6.37
C LEU A 372 17.64 -14.95 5.70
N ASN A 373 17.86 -16.02 6.48
CA ASN A 373 18.25 -17.34 6.00
C ASN A 373 17.01 -18.24 5.90
N LEU A 374 16.19 -17.99 4.88
CA LEU A 374 14.93 -18.70 4.67
C LEU A 374 15.12 -19.84 3.66
N THR A 375 14.22 -20.83 3.69
CA THR A 375 14.30 -22.01 2.81
C THR A 375 13.18 -22.01 1.78
N LEU A 376 13.54 -22.01 0.48
CA LEU A 376 12.62 -22.31 -0.62
C LEU A 376 12.33 -23.80 -0.66
N THR A 377 11.11 -24.18 -1.02
CA THR A 377 10.68 -25.57 -1.22
C THR A 377 9.78 -25.73 -2.46
N GLU A 378 9.32 -26.95 -2.74
CA GLU A 378 8.39 -27.24 -3.84
C GLU A 378 7.10 -26.39 -3.70
N PRO A 379 6.57 -25.77 -4.78
CA PRO A 379 6.96 -25.92 -6.19
C PRO A 379 8.02 -24.94 -6.72
N LEU A 380 8.50 -23.99 -5.91
CA LEU A 380 9.44 -22.96 -6.41
C LEU A 380 10.78 -23.58 -6.83
N VAL A 381 11.23 -24.59 -6.08
CA VAL A 381 12.47 -25.35 -6.32
C VAL A 381 12.20 -26.86 -6.23
N GLU A 382 12.98 -27.67 -6.96
CA GLU A 382 12.86 -29.14 -6.97
C GLU A 382 13.39 -29.79 -5.67
N SER A 383 14.33 -29.12 -5.01
CA SER A 383 14.92 -29.55 -3.73
C SER A 383 15.05 -28.33 -2.80
N PRO A 384 14.89 -28.49 -1.47
CA PRO A 384 14.99 -27.37 -0.54
C PRO A 384 16.29 -26.57 -0.69
N ALA A 385 16.19 -25.24 -0.80
CA ALA A 385 17.33 -24.36 -1.05
C ALA A 385 17.28 -23.13 -0.12
N GLN A 386 18.41 -22.79 0.51
CA GLN A 386 18.49 -21.57 1.32
C GLN A 386 18.57 -20.33 0.41
N TYR A 387 17.81 -19.29 0.74
CA TYR A 387 17.76 -18.05 -0.02
C TYR A 387 17.72 -16.80 0.87
N PHE A 388 18.21 -15.70 0.31
CA PHE A 388 18.12 -14.36 0.85
C PHE A 388 16.88 -13.67 0.24
N PRO A 389 15.90 -13.22 1.04
CA PRO A 389 14.55 -12.88 0.55
C PRO A 389 14.41 -11.48 -0.06
N CYS A 390 15.44 -10.98 -0.75
CA CYS A 390 15.34 -9.76 -1.56
C CYS A 390 14.79 -10.10 -2.94
N PHE A 391 13.56 -9.68 -3.23
CA PHE A 391 12.85 -9.99 -4.47
C PHE A 391 12.83 -8.79 -5.42
N THR A 392 12.89 -9.09 -6.71
CA THR A 392 13.13 -8.10 -7.78
C THR A 392 12.02 -8.06 -8.82
N GLY A 393 10.98 -8.88 -8.68
CA GLY A 393 9.85 -8.99 -9.61
C GLY A 393 8.61 -8.14 -9.29
N GLY A 394 8.73 -7.11 -8.44
CA GLY A 394 7.59 -6.30 -8.00
C GLY A 394 6.98 -5.35 -9.05
N ALA A 395 7.45 -5.37 -10.30
CA ALA A 395 7.00 -4.48 -11.39
C ALA A 395 6.91 -2.98 -11.01
N GLY A 396 7.91 -2.47 -10.30
CA GLY A 396 7.98 -1.08 -9.82
C GLY A 396 7.17 -0.79 -8.55
N ARG A 397 6.41 -1.76 -8.03
CA ARG A 397 5.68 -1.66 -6.75
C ARG A 397 6.48 -2.38 -5.68
N TYR A 398 7.01 -1.62 -4.72
CA TYR A 398 7.91 -2.15 -3.69
C TYR A 398 7.17 -2.39 -2.37
N ALA A 399 7.50 -3.49 -1.69
CA ALA A 399 6.81 -3.91 -0.48
C ALA A 399 7.74 -4.63 0.49
N LEU A 400 7.56 -4.36 1.78
CA LEU A 400 8.22 -5.06 2.87
C LEU A 400 7.26 -6.15 3.39
N GLY A 401 7.47 -7.37 2.88
CA GLY A 401 6.63 -8.53 3.16
C GLY A 401 6.98 -9.27 4.45
N ARG A 402 6.51 -10.53 4.55
CA ARG A 402 6.72 -11.40 5.72
C ARG A 402 8.19 -11.48 6.15
N ALA A 403 9.11 -11.64 5.21
CA ALA A 403 10.54 -11.67 5.50
C ALA A 403 11.05 -10.48 6.35
N PHE A 404 10.51 -9.27 6.17
CA PHE A 404 10.78 -8.09 7.01
C PHE A 404 9.94 -8.06 8.29
N LEU A 405 8.65 -8.40 8.18
CA LEU A 405 7.69 -8.34 9.30
C LEU A 405 8.01 -9.31 10.46
N GLN A 406 8.95 -10.24 10.30
CA GLN A 406 9.49 -11.06 11.39
C GLN A 406 10.10 -10.24 12.53
N ASP A 407 10.64 -9.06 12.22
CA ASP A 407 11.30 -8.16 13.17
C ASP A 407 10.60 -6.79 13.27
N ALA A 408 9.41 -6.65 12.68
CA ALA A 408 8.62 -5.43 12.75
C ALA A 408 7.27 -5.65 13.44
N PHE A 409 6.89 -4.67 14.25
CA PHE A 409 5.56 -4.50 14.80
C PHE A 409 4.80 -3.50 13.94
N LEU A 410 3.57 -3.84 13.55
CA LEU A 410 2.66 -2.97 12.79
C LEU A 410 1.34 -2.84 13.56
N GLY A 411 0.71 -1.67 13.53
CA GLY A 411 -0.67 -1.53 14.02
C GLY A 411 -1.33 -0.25 13.55
N ALA A 412 -2.63 -0.11 13.79
CA ALA A 412 -3.36 1.10 13.46
C ALA A 412 -4.57 1.32 14.36
N ASN A 413 -4.92 2.58 14.60
CA ASN A 413 -6.26 3.01 15.00
C ASN A 413 -6.93 3.69 13.81
N TRP A 414 -7.68 2.89 13.05
CA TRP A 414 -8.46 3.36 11.92
C TRP A 414 -9.54 4.36 12.32
N GLY A 415 -10.05 4.31 13.55
CA GLY A 415 -10.95 5.34 14.09
C GLY A 415 -10.32 6.74 14.20
N LYS A 416 -8.98 6.86 14.06
CA LYS A 416 -8.23 8.12 14.03
C LYS A 416 -7.40 8.35 12.78
N SER A 417 -7.44 7.45 11.80
CA SER A 417 -6.56 7.51 10.62
C SER A 417 -5.09 7.62 11.03
N LYS A 418 -4.68 6.76 11.98
CA LYS A 418 -3.32 6.69 12.50
C LYS A 418 -2.82 5.26 12.46
N TRP A 419 -1.58 5.09 12.02
CA TRP A 419 -0.90 3.81 12.04
C TRP A 419 0.52 3.93 12.57
N TRP A 420 1.08 2.78 12.98
CA TRP A 420 2.33 2.68 13.71
C TRP A 420 3.21 1.57 13.15
N LEU A 421 4.50 1.88 13.02
CA LEU A 421 5.57 0.92 12.76
C LEU A 421 6.56 0.97 13.92
N GLY A 422 7.12 -0.17 14.32
CA GLY A 422 8.14 -0.22 15.37
C GLY A 422 8.93 -1.53 15.34
N GLN A 423 10.03 -1.57 16.10
CA GLN A 423 10.87 -2.76 16.17
C GLN A 423 10.17 -3.85 16.98
N ALA A 424 10.08 -5.07 16.43
CA ALA A 424 9.76 -6.27 17.21
C ALA A 424 11.03 -6.80 17.90
N PRO A 425 10.91 -7.41 19.08
CA PRO A 425 12.05 -7.91 19.84
C PRO A 425 12.61 -9.22 19.25
N GLY A 426 13.76 -9.66 19.75
CA GLY A 426 14.27 -11.01 19.59
C GLY A 426 13.57 -12.04 20.50
N PRO A 427 13.91 -13.33 20.37
CA PRO A 427 13.14 -14.42 20.99
C PRO A 427 13.20 -14.51 22.51
N ASN A 428 14.16 -13.85 23.17
CA ASN A 428 14.38 -13.94 24.61
C ASN A 428 13.72 -12.77 25.36
N ILE A 429 12.41 -12.59 25.14
CA ILE A 429 11.55 -11.64 25.88
C ILE A 429 10.86 -12.24 27.09
N GLN A 430 10.23 -11.37 27.89
CA GLN A 430 9.26 -11.79 28.90
C GLN A 430 8.12 -12.59 28.25
N LEU A 431 8.00 -13.87 28.63
CA LEU A 431 7.06 -14.83 28.04
C LEU A 431 5.58 -14.53 28.32
N SER A 432 5.26 -13.68 29.30
CA SER A 432 3.90 -13.22 29.57
C SER A 432 3.56 -12.02 28.70
N SER A 433 2.49 -12.11 27.91
CA SER A 433 1.96 -10.98 27.12
C SER A 433 1.58 -9.79 28.00
N SER A 434 1.89 -8.57 27.56
CA SER A 434 1.56 -7.30 28.22
C SER A 434 0.52 -6.53 27.40
N ILE A 435 -0.68 -7.10 27.30
CA ILE A 435 -1.78 -6.54 26.49
C ILE A 435 -2.25 -5.22 27.09
N SER A 436 -2.23 -4.16 26.27
CA SER A 436 -2.78 -2.85 26.56
C SER A 436 -3.88 -2.50 25.55
N PRO A 437 -5.02 -1.93 25.98
CA PRO A 437 -6.05 -1.48 25.07
C PRO A 437 -5.60 -0.28 24.25
N ILE A 438 -6.12 -0.16 23.03
CA ILE A 438 -6.09 1.05 22.21
C ILE A 438 -7.47 1.69 22.37
N SER A 439 -7.53 2.83 23.05
CA SER A 439 -8.75 3.62 23.21
C SER A 439 -9.19 4.16 21.86
N ALA A 440 -10.50 4.42 21.68
CA ALA A 440 -11.00 5.02 20.44
C ALA A 440 -10.31 6.36 20.10
N ASP A 441 -9.84 7.09 21.12
CA ASP A 441 -9.15 8.38 20.96
C ASP A 441 -7.62 8.32 20.83
N ASP A 442 -7.00 7.14 20.96
CA ASP A 442 -5.53 7.02 20.98
C ASP A 442 -4.93 7.21 19.57
N THR A 443 -3.95 8.10 19.48
CA THR A 443 -3.18 8.42 18.25
C THR A 443 -1.73 7.94 18.30
N VAL A 444 -1.29 7.49 19.49
CA VAL A 444 0.06 6.99 19.78
C VAL A 444 -0.04 5.77 20.69
N ILE A 445 0.97 4.89 20.62
CA ILE A 445 1.12 3.73 21.51
C ILE A 445 2.48 3.77 22.20
N THR A 446 2.61 3.07 23.33
CA THR A 446 3.82 3.11 24.18
C THR A 446 4.49 1.75 24.22
N PRO A 447 5.78 1.62 23.85
CA PRO A 447 6.52 0.36 23.86
C PRO A 447 6.58 -0.28 25.25
N GLY A 448 6.96 -1.55 25.30
CA GLY A 448 7.36 -2.22 26.53
C GLY A 448 8.74 -1.74 27.03
N ASN A 449 9.19 -2.32 28.14
CA ASN A 449 10.52 -2.04 28.70
C ASN A 449 11.61 -2.99 28.17
N ASN A 450 11.31 -3.77 27.12
CA ASN A 450 12.26 -4.73 26.55
C ASN A 450 13.34 -3.98 25.75
N ASN A 451 14.60 -4.40 25.90
CA ASN A 451 15.70 -3.94 25.07
C ASN A 451 15.93 -4.93 23.92
N TRP A 452 16.07 -4.42 22.69
CA TRP A 452 16.22 -5.25 21.50
C TRP A 452 17.47 -6.15 21.55
N GLU A 453 18.65 -5.60 21.83
CA GLU A 453 19.90 -6.35 21.83
C GLU A 453 19.95 -7.43 22.93
N GLU A 454 19.45 -7.13 24.14
CA GLU A 454 19.33 -8.13 25.21
C GLU A 454 18.30 -9.22 24.88
N SER A 455 17.22 -8.91 24.15
CA SER A 455 16.24 -9.92 23.70
C SER A 455 16.78 -10.89 22.63
N TRP A 456 17.94 -10.61 22.07
CA TRP A 456 18.67 -11.46 21.12
C TRP A 456 19.82 -12.27 21.75
N LYS A 457 20.13 -12.01 23.02
CA LYS A 457 21.26 -12.60 23.74
C LYS A 457 21.19 -14.13 23.78
N GLY A 458 22.18 -14.78 23.16
CA GLY A 458 22.26 -16.23 23.08
C GLY A 458 21.35 -16.89 22.02
N ALA A 459 20.63 -16.11 21.21
CA ALA A 459 19.95 -16.62 20.02
C ALA A 459 20.86 -16.58 18.79
N TRP A 460 21.73 -15.57 18.69
CA TRP A 460 22.84 -15.49 17.73
C TRP A 460 24.19 -15.85 18.39
N LYS A 461 25.19 -16.11 17.55
CA LYS A 461 26.60 -16.25 17.95
C LYS A 461 27.27 -14.88 17.94
N VAL A 462 27.87 -14.49 19.06
CA VAL A 462 28.86 -13.39 19.09
C VAL A 462 30.19 -13.97 18.61
N LEU A 463 30.66 -13.53 17.44
CA LEU A 463 31.89 -14.05 16.83
C LEU A 463 33.15 -13.54 17.53
N THR A 464 34.17 -14.38 17.58
CA THR A 464 35.57 -14.02 17.84
C THR A 464 36.31 -13.70 16.54
N ASP A 465 37.46 -13.01 16.61
CA ASP A 465 38.26 -12.68 15.43
C ASP A 465 38.73 -13.92 14.66
N ASP A 466 39.05 -15.01 15.37
CA ASP A 466 39.42 -16.30 14.76
C ASP A 466 38.25 -16.96 14.02
N GLU A 467 37.02 -16.83 14.53
CA GLU A 467 35.81 -17.36 13.88
C GLU A 467 35.39 -16.53 12.67
N ALA A 468 35.56 -15.20 12.72
CA ALA A 468 35.22 -14.28 11.64
C ALA A 468 36.20 -14.33 10.44
N ASN A 469 37.47 -14.64 10.72
CA ASN A 469 38.53 -14.78 9.69
C ASN A 469 38.82 -16.26 9.34
N GLY A 470 38.25 -17.21 10.07
CA GLY A 470 38.46 -18.64 9.89
C GLY A 470 37.82 -19.20 8.62
N ALA A 471 38.31 -20.38 8.21
CA ALA A 471 37.71 -21.18 7.14
C ALA A 471 36.76 -22.28 7.66
N ALA A 472 36.61 -22.41 8.98
CA ALA A 472 35.70 -23.37 9.60
C ALA A 472 34.26 -22.80 9.60
N PRO A 473 33.23 -23.62 9.31
CA PRO A 473 31.84 -23.20 9.47
C PRO A 473 31.51 -22.79 10.90
N VAL A 474 30.62 -21.80 11.04
CA VAL A 474 30.09 -21.33 12.33
C VAL A 474 28.61 -21.67 12.42
N GLU A 475 28.22 -22.47 13.40
CA GLU A 475 26.82 -22.74 13.72
C GLU A 475 26.26 -21.75 14.76
N PRO A 476 24.97 -21.39 14.69
CA PRO A 476 24.33 -20.59 15.72
C PRO A 476 24.11 -21.42 16.99
N PRO A 477 23.89 -20.79 18.16
CA PRO A 477 23.58 -21.51 19.39
C PRO A 477 22.30 -22.37 19.24
N VAL A 478 22.38 -23.64 19.63
CA VAL A 478 21.22 -24.55 19.60
C VAL A 478 20.14 -24.04 20.56
N GLN A 479 18.98 -23.65 20.02
CA GLN A 479 17.84 -23.23 20.84
C GLN A 479 17.20 -24.41 21.58
N THR A 480 17.54 -24.59 22.86
CA THR A 480 17.00 -25.68 23.71
C THR A 480 15.60 -25.34 24.23
N GLY A 481 14.57 -25.58 23.41
CA GLY A 481 13.13 -25.45 23.74
C GLY A 481 12.34 -26.71 23.35
N PRO A 482 11.12 -26.93 23.90
CA PRO A 482 10.40 -28.17 23.69
C PRO A 482 9.99 -28.35 22.22
N ALA A 483 10.28 -29.52 21.67
CA ALA A 483 9.93 -29.87 20.31
C ALA A 483 8.39 -29.87 20.13
N SER A 484 7.92 -29.17 19.11
CA SER A 484 6.68 -29.54 18.43
C SER A 484 6.99 -30.69 17.48
N ASP A 485 6.21 -31.76 17.53
CA ASP A 485 6.49 -33.00 16.78
C ASP A 485 6.54 -32.75 15.27
N VAL A 486 7.75 -32.77 14.71
CA VAL A 486 7.96 -32.88 13.27
C VAL A 486 7.76 -34.35 12.89
N ASN A 487 6.56 -34.66 12.39
CA ASN A 487 6.28 -35.96 11.78
C ASN A 487 7.13 -36.14 10.51
N GLN A 488 8.29 -36.78 10.66
CA GLN A 488 8.99 -37.38 9.52
C GLN A 488 8.20 -38.60 9.04
N GLU A 489 7.61 -38.50 7.84
CA GLU A 489 7.25 -39.68 7.07
C GLU A 489 8.54 -40.44 6.73
N THR A 490 8.83 -41.49 7.50
CA THR A 490 9.98 -42.36 7.26
C THR A 490 9.59 -43.48 6.31
N SER A 491 10.22 -43.49 5.14
CA SER A 491 10.16 -44.59 4.18
C SER A 491 10.50 -45.92 4.87
N ALA A 492 9.66 -46.93 4.69
CA ALA A 492 9.80 -48.23 5.35
C ALA A 492 11.11 -48.96 4.97
N PRO A 493 11.92 -49.39 5.96
CA PRO A 493 12.92 -50.44 5.77
C PRO A 493 12.33 -51.80 6.13
N GLU A 494 12.60 -52.81 5.30
CA GLU A 494 12.34 -54.21 5.63
C GLU A 494 13.20 -54.67 6.82
N GLY A 495 12.70 -55.61 7.63
CA GLY A 495 13.54 -56.39 8.55
C GLY A 495 13.13 -56.42 10.02
N LEU A 496 11.97 -57.00 10.35
CA LEU A 496 11.67 -57.44 11.71
C LEU A 496 12.51 -58.67 12.07
N SER A 497 13.49 -58.49 12.96
CA SER A 497 14.20 -59.57 13.64
C SER A 497 13.47 -59.96 14.94
N THR A 498 13.16 -61.25 15.08
CA THR A 498 12.35 -61.83 16.15
C THR A 498 13.00 -61.69 17.54
N GLY A 499 12.66 -60.65 18.31
CA GLY A 499 13.34 -60.43 19.60
C GLY A 499 12.78 -59.42 20.61
N ALA A 500 11.51 -58.98 20.54
CA ALA A 500 10.97 -58.00 21.49
C ALA A 500 9.45 -58.10 21.80
N ILE A 501 8.83 -59.28 21.69
CA ILE A 501 7.41 -59.47 22.07
C ILE A 501 7.33 -60.27 23.39
N ALA A 502 7.47 -59.57 24.52
CA ALA A 502 7.06 -60.01 25.86
C ALA A 502 7.18 -58.86 26.88
N GLY A 503 6.06 -58.26 27.31
CA GLY A 503 6.13 -57.17 28.30
C GLY A 503 4.87 -56.32 28.49
N ILE A 504 3.65 -56.90 28.44
CA ILE A 504 2.41 -56.18 28.73
C ILE A 504 1.85 -56.61 30.09
N ALA A 505 1.35 -55.62 30.84
CA ALA A 505 0.51 -55.69 32.05
C ALA A 505 1.13 -56.23 33.36
N VAL A 506 1.03 -55.41 34.43
CA VAL A 506 0.24 -55.67 35.65
C VAL A 506 0.26 -54.42 36.57
N GLY A 507 -0.91 -54.02 37.08
CA GLY A 507 -1.07 -53.12 38.23
C GLY A 507 -1.05 -51.60 37.94
N GLY A 508 -1.97 -50.79 38.46
CA GLY A 508 -3.16 -51.10 39.24
C GLY A 508 -3.91 -49.84 39.70
N VAL A 509 -5.24 -49.91 39.77
CA VAL A 509 -6.11 -48.89 40.41
C VAL A 509 -6.45 -49.38 41.83
N VAL A 510 -6.57 -48.47 42.82
CA VAL A 510 -7.55 -48.47 43.96
C VAL A 510 -7.05 -47.68 45.21
N VAL A 511 -7.68 -46.52 45.44
CA VAL A 511 -8.27 -45.97 46.71
C VAL A 511 -7.41 -45.66 47.98
N LEU A 512 -7.56 -44.42 48.49
CA LEU A 512 -7.88 -43.93 49.87
C LEU A 512 -7.49 -42.42 49.95
N ALA A 513 -8.29 -41.39 50.30
CA ALA A 513 -9.34 -41.16 51.33
C ALA A 513 -8.76 -41.19 52.76
N LEU A 514 -8.87 -40.21 53.69
CA LEU A 514 -9.70 -39.00 53.92
C LEU A 514 -8.80 -37.88 54.56
N ILE A 515 -9.09 -36.57 54.59
CA ILE A 515 -10.04 -35.72 55.37
C ILE A 515 -9.78 -34.25 54.88
N GLY A 516 -10.62 -33.20 54.92
CA GLY A 516 -12.02 -32.97 55.36
C GLY A 516 -12.23 -31.52 55.89
N LEU A 517 -13.45 -30.95 55.78
CA LEU A 517 -13.90 -29.57 56.13
C LEU A 517 -13.36 -28.45 55.20
N GLU A 518 -14.13 -27.49 54.64
CA GLU A 518 -15.59 -27.17 54.58
C GLU A 518 -15.80 -26.15 53.40
N SER A 519 -16.96 -25.73 52.89
CA SER A 519 -18.39 -25.93 53.25
C SER A 519 -19.31 -26.07 52.00
N HIS A 520 -20.28 -25.16 51.73
CA HIS A 520 -21.36 -25.35 50.72
C HIS A 520 -22.00 -24.07 50.14
N HIS A 521 -22.46 -24.16 48.87
CA HIS A 521 -23.73 -23.66 48.24
C HIS A 521 -23.52 -23.22 46.76
N ASP A 522 -24.44 -23.40 45.80
CA ASP A 522 -25.60 -24.31 45.72
C ASP A 522 -26.02 -24.56 44.25
N THR A 523 -26.89 -25.54 44.01
CA THR A 523 -27.44 -25.88 42.68
C THR A 523 -28.73 -25.12 42.36
N MET A 524 -29.00 -24.83 41.06
CA MET A 524 -30.31 -24.89 40.39
C MET A 524 -30.35 -24.08 39.06
N THR A 525 -30.31 -24.74 37.90
CA THR A 525 -31.01 -24.29 36.67
C THR A 525 -31.15 -25.48 35.72
N ALA A 526 -32.30 -26.16 35.76
CA ALA A 526 -32.65 -27.20 34.79
C ALA A 526 -34.18 -27.39 34.68
N VAL A 527 -34.90 -26.41 34.10
CA VAL A 527 -36.11 -26.66 33.31
C VAL A 527 -36.15 -25.62 32.18
N TYR A 528 -35.64 -26.02 31.01
CA TYR A 528 -35.90 -25.34 29.75
C TYR A 528 -36.94 -26.16 28.97
N ILE A 529 -37.67 -25.50 28.06
CA ILE A 529 -38.58 -26.04 27.00
C ILE A 529 -40.10 -25.86 27.23
N MET A 530 -40.73 -25.32 26.17
CA MET A 530 -42.17 -25.20 25.84
C MET A 530 -43.05 -24.22 26.64
N ILE A 531 -43.36 -23.08 26.02
CA ILE A 531 -44.62 -22.91 25.25
C ILE A 531 -44.45 -21.84 24.15
N LEU A 532 -45.25 -22.00 23.10
CA LEU A 532 -45.12 -21.41 21.76
C LEU A 532 -45.56 -19.93 21.62
N ASN A 533 -44.82 -19.19 20.77
CA ASN A 533 -45.28 -18.48 19.57
C ASN A 533 -46.65 -17.74 19.59
N SER A 534 -46.65 -16.40 19.41
CA SER A 534 -47.83 -15.72 18.84
C SER A 534 -47.47 -14.51 17.95
N ARG A 535 -48.32 -14.25 16.94
CA ARG A 535 -48.10 -13.27 15.86
C ARG A 535 -48.34 -11.79 16.25
N HIS A 536 -48.54 -11.46 17.52
CA HIS A 536 -49.25 -10.24 17.93
C HIS A 536 -48.40 -9.06 18.46
N GLN A 537 -47.08 -9.05 18.25
CA GLN A 537 -46.22 -7.90 18.60
C GLN A 537 -45.57 -7.16 17.41
N ARG A 538 -45.93 -7.49 16.16
CA ARG A 538 -45.37 -6.79 14.98
C ARG A 538 -46.02 -5.46 14.61
N ASP A 539 -47.14 -5.08 15.23
CA ASP A 539 -47.89 -3.85 14.89
C ASP A 539 -47.74 -2.67 15.88
N LEU A 540 -47.12 -2.87 17.05
CA LEU A 540 -46.94 -1.78 18.04
C LEU A 540 -45.67 -0.92 17.82
N TRP A 541 -44.71 -1.42 17.04
CA TRP A 541 -43.47 -0.68 16.72
C TRP A 541 -43.59 0.31 15.55
N ARG A 542 -44.75 0.39 14.88
CA ARG A 542 -44.98 1.27 13.72
C ARG A 542 -45.56 2.65 14.05
N HIS A 543 -45.72 3.04 15.32
CA HIS A 543 -46.44 4.27 15.70
C HIS A 543 -45.77 5.20 16.75
N MET A 544 -44.50 4.99 17.11
CA MET A 544 -43.78 5.91 18.03
C MET A 544 -42.52 6.57 17.45
N ALA A 545 -42.27 6.45 16.14
CA ALA A 545 -41.24 7.22 15.44
C ALA A 545 -41.84 8.41 14.68
N LEU A 546 -42.33 9.45 15.39
CA LEU A 546 -42.75 10.73 14.78
C LEU A 546 -43.00 11.88 15.79
N ARG A 547 -42.05 12.20 16.69
CA ARG A 547 -42.00 13.50 17.40
C ARG A 547 -40.72 13.71 18.23
N TRP A 548 -39.68 14.32 17.63
CA TRP A 548 -39.05 15.57 18.10
C TRP A 548 -37.80 15.91 17.30
N TYR A 549 -37.79 17.12 16.73
CA TYR A 549 -36.66 17.80 16.11
C TYR A 549 -36.94 19.32 16.28
N ARG A 550 -35.89 20.16 16.37
CA ARG A 550 -35.89 21.57 16.88
C ARG A 550 -35.98 21.62 18.41
N THR A 551 -35.22 22.42 19.16
CA THR A 551 -34.28 23.57 18.94
C THR A 551 -33.05 23.39 19.87
N GLY A 552 -31.88 24.04 19.80
CA GLY A 552 -31.37 25.25 19.14
C GLY A 552 -30.23 25.84 20.01
N SER A 553 -29.11 26.20 19.38
CA SER A 553 -27.80 26.71 19.89
C SER A 553 -27.73 27.60 21.15
N ILE A 554 -26.58 27.55 21.87
CA ILE A 554 -25.81 28.75 22.32
C ILE A 554 -24.32 28.41 22.56
N MET A 555 -23.44 29.41 22.43
CA MET A 555 -21.97 29.37 22.53
C MET A 555 -21.49 30.51 23.46
N ASP A 556 -20.37 30.33 24.19
CA ASP A 556 -19.31 31.34 24.45
C ASP A 556 -18.31 30.89 25.56
N ILE A 557 -17.01 30.74 25.24
CA ILE A 557 -15.86 31.64 25.53
C ILE A 557 -15.22 31.52 26.93
N LEU A 558 -13.91 31.19 26.95
CA LEU A 558 -12.89 31.85 27.80
C LEU A 558 -11.47 31.60 27.23
N CYS A 559 -10.61 32.63 27.24
CA CYS A 559 -9.22 32.60 26.75
C CYS A 559 -8.20 32.37 27.89
N TYR A 560 -6.95 31.99 27.57
CA TYR A 560 -5.73 32.76 27.97
C TYR A 560 -4.44 32.25 27.27
N THR A 561 -3.39 33.08 27.30
CA THR A 561 -2.14 33.08 26.49
C THR A 561 -0.92 32.50 27.23
N MET A 562 0.19 31.98 26.63
CA MET A 562 1.40 32.62 26.00
C MET A 562 2.51 31.50 25.85
N PRO A 563 3.76 31.73 25.37
CA PRO A 563 4.24 32.35 24.11
C PRO A 563 5.34 31.52 23.38
N SER A 564 5.81 32.03 22.23
CA SER A 564 6.85 31.49 21.33
C SER A 564 8.33 31.70 21.76
N ASN A 565 9.26 30.85 21.29
CA ASN A 565 10.67 31.23 21.08
C ASN A 565 11.40 30.28 20.08
N PRO A 566 12.03 30.77 18.98
CA PRO A 566 12.80 29.94 18.05
C PRO A 566 14.33 30.03 18.28
N GLY A 567 15.03 28.91 18.17
CA GLY A 567 16.50 28.85 18.25
C GLY A 567 17.12 28.34 16.95
N LEU A 568 17.98 29.15 16.32
CA LEU A 568 18.74 28.77 15.13
C LEU A 568 19.74 27.64 15.45
N VAL A 569 19.79 26.59 14.61
CA VAL A 569 20.96 25.73 14.48
C VAL A 569 21.30 25.61 12.99
N LEU A 570 22.43 26.20 12.59
CA LEU A 570 23.02 25.97 11.28
C LEU A 570 23.63 24.56 11.26
N ILE A 571 23.19 23.70 10.34
CA ILE A 571 23.98 22.53 9.91
C ILE A 571 24.36 22.76 8.45
N HIS A 572 25.66 22.78 8.21
CA HIS A 572 26.25 23.02 6.90
C HIS A 572 26.35 21.69 6.15
N GLN A 573 25.33 21.36 5.35
CA GLN A 573 25.33 20.17 4.50
C GLN A 573 25.54 20.58 3.04
N ILE A 574 26.59 20.04 2.42
CA ILE A 574 26.89 20.27 1.00
C ILE A 574 25.91 19.44 0.19
N SER A 575 24.79 20.05 -0.19
CA SER A 575 23.80 19.46 -1.09
C SER A 575 24.23 19.67 -2.55
N SER A 576 24.36 18.59 -3.31
CA SER A 576 24.29 18.65 -4.77
C SER A 576 22.82 18.75 -5.18
N SER A 577 22.34 19.97 -5.39
CA SER A 577 20.96 20.21 -5.78
C SER A 577 20.62 19.55 -7.13
N SER A 578 19.40 19.02 -7.28
CA SER A 578 18.85 18.65 -8.60
C SER A 578 18.67 19.87 -9.51
N TYR A 579 18.61 21.07 -8.94
CA TYR A 579 18.52 22.32 -9.68
C TYR A 579 19.89 22.80 -10.17
N SER A 580 19.94 23.41 -11.36
CA SER A 580 21.17 23.94 -11.97
C SER A 580 21.88 25.01 -11.12
N ALA A 581 21.16 25.67 -10.22
CA ALA A 581 21.65 26.58 -9.20
C ALA A 581 20.77 26.51 -7.93
N SER A 582 21.25 27.07 -6.82
CA SER A 582 20.47 27.15 -5.57
C SER A 582 19.17 27.95 -5.76
N LEU A 583 18.02 27.35 -5.42
CA LEU A 583 16.72 28.03 -5.46
C LEU A 583 16.70 29.29 -4.59
N ALA A 584 16.12 30.37 -5.11
CA ALA A 584 15.76 31.54 -4.32
C ALA A 584 14.58 31.20 -3.40
N SER A 585 14.57 31.71 -2.16
CA SER A 585 13.49 31.45 -1.20
C SER A 585 12.11 31.92 -1.70
N SER A 586 12.07 32.92 -2.58
CA SER A 586 10.84 33.39 -3.24
C SER A 586 10.29 32.46 -4.33
N ALA A 587 11.05 31.44 -4.77
CA ALA A 587 10.56 30.44 -5.74
C ALA A 587 9.72 29.33 -5.09
N VAL A 588 9.80 29.20 -3.75
CA VAL A 588 9.09 28.19 -2.94
C VAL A 588 8.06 28.80 -1.97
N ASP A 589 7.85 30.12 -2.01
CA ASP A 589 6.86 30.84 -1.19
C ASP A 589 5.45 30.73 -1.81
N TYR A 590 4.92 29.51 -1.82
CA TYR A 590 3.75 29.13 -2.62
C TYR A 590 2.43 29.73 -2.10
N PRO A 591 1.70 30.52 -2.90
CA PRO A 591 0.36 30.99 -2.52
C PRO A 591 -0.65 29.84 -2.47
N VAL A 592 -1.55 29.91 -1.49
CA VAL A 592 -2.69 28.98 -1.34
C VAL A 592 -4.00 29.72 -1.62
N GLU A 593 -4.77 29.24 -2.59
CA GLU A 593 -6.06 29.79 -2.99
C GLU A 593 -7.12 28.67 -3.05
N HIS A 594 -8.30 28.91 -2.49
CA HIS A 594 -9.41 27.95 -2.51
C HIS A 594 -9.07 26.54 -1.98
N GLY A 595 -8.05 26.42 -1.11
CA GLY A 595 -7.59 25.14 -0.56
C GLY A 595 -6.57 24.39 -1.43
N ARG A 596 -6.05 25.00 -2.50
CA ARG A 596 -5.03 24.44 -3.40
C ARG A 596 -3.76 25.31 -3.39
N ARG A 597 -2.59 24.70 -3.57
CA ARG A 597 -1.27 25.36 -3.62
C ARG A 597 -0.92 25.69 -5.07
N TYR A 598 -0.29 26.84 -5.31
CA TYR A 598 0.08 27.28 -6.66
C TYR A 598 1.51 27.83 -6.71
N HIS A 599 2.02 28.05 -7.92
CA HIS A 599 3.39 28.47 -8.19
C HIS A 599 3.70 29.89 -7.65
N ALA A 600 4.92 30.07 -7.10
CA ALA A 600 5.37 31.33 -6.51
C ALA A 600 6.17 32.21 -7.49
N PHE A 601 6.93 31.60 -8.40
CA PHE A 601 7.72 32.32 -9.39
C PHE A 601 6.82 32.89 -10.50
N ARG A 602 6.84 34.22 -10.70
CA ARG A 602 5.90 34.95 -11.58
C ARG A 602 4.42 34.61 -11.27
N PRO A 603 3.88 35.04 -10.11
CA PRO A 603 2.50 34.73 -9.70
C PRO A 603 1.47 35.08 -10.78
N GLY A 604 0.52 34.17 -11.01
CA GLY A 604 -0.52 34.33 -12.05
C GLY A 604 -0.07 34.01 -13.49
N ALA A 605 1.19 33.63 -13.74
CA ALA A 605 1.61 33.15 -15.07
C ALA A 605 0.93 31.83 -15.46
N TYR A 606 0.78 30.90 -14.52
CA TYR A 606 0.15 29.59 -14.68
C TYR A 606 -1.14 29.48 -13.82
N PHE A 607 -2.12 28.73 -14.30
CA PHE A 607 -3.47 28.69 -13.71
C PHE A 607 -3.77 27.42 -12.90
N MET A 608 -3.06 26.32 -13.12
CA MET A 608 -3.27 25.06 -12.38
C MET A 608 -2.43 25.03 -11.09
N PRO A 609 -2.85 24.25 -10.07
CA PRO A 609 -2.10 24.10 -8.83
C PRO A 609 -0.76 23.34 -9.00
N ASN A 610 0.00 23.27 -7.90
CA ASN A 610 1.25 22.54 -7.77
C ASN A 610 1.33 21.79 -6.41
N ASP A 611 0.17 21.46 -5.84
CA ASP A 611 0.04 20.58 -4.68
C ASP A 611 0.11 19.10 -5.06
N GLU A 612 0.25 18.26 -4.04
CA GLU A 612 0.44 16.82 -4.12
C GLU A 612 -0.68 16.13 -4.92
N HIS A 613 -1.93 16.60 -4.76
CA HIS A 613 -3.08 16.13 -5.52
C HIS A 613 -2.99 16.40 -7.03
N GLU A 614 -2.29 17.45 -7.45
CA GLU A 614 -2.03 17.74 -8.86
C GLU A 614 -0.81 16.99 -9.39
N MET A 615 0.20 16.74 -8.54
CA MET A 615 1.34 15.86 -8.86
C MET A 615 0.86 14.43 -9.18
N ASP A 616 0.03 13.84 -8.32
CA ASP A 616 -0.68 12.57 -8.57
C ASP A 616 -1.38 12.52 -9.95
N ARG A 617 -2.02 13.64 -10.32
CA ARG A 617 -2.79 13.75 -11.57
C ARG A 617 -1.86 13.90 -12.77
N LEU A 618 -0.72 14.57 -12.62
CA LEU A 618 0.33 14.67 -13.64
C LEU A 618 0.99 13.31 -13.90
N ASP A 619 1.23 12.50 -12.87
CA ASP A 619 1.79 11.16 -13.03
C ASP A 619 0.78 10.20 -13.71
N LEU A 620 -0.50 10.26 -13.32
CA LEU A 620 -1.57 9.57 -14.06
C LEU A 620 -1.74 10.10 -15.50
N SER A 621 -1.49 11.39 -15.74
CA SER A 621 -1.44 11.99 -17.08
C SER A 621 -0.31 11.38 -17.91
N HIS A 622 0.88 11.24 -17.31
CA HIS A 622 2.03 10.63 -17.95
C HIS A 622 1.70 9.18 -18.36
N ALA A 623 1.19 8.36 -17.44
CA ALA A 623 0.82 6.97 -17.72
C ALA A 623 -0.27 6.84 -18.80
N THR A 624 -1.23 7.76 -18.82
CA THR A 624 -2.28 7.83 -19.87
C THR A 624 -1.69 8.13 -21.25
N VAL A 625 -0.65 8.97 -21.34
CA VAL A 625 0.06 9.26 -22.59
C VAL A 625 0.94 8.09 -23.02
N LEU A 626 1.70 7.45 -22.12
CA LEU A 626 2.46 6.24 -22.47
C LEU A 626 1.53 5.19 -23.06
N LYS A 627 0.38 4.95 -22.43
CA LYS A 627 -0.64 4.02 -22.93
C LYS A 627 -1.05 4.37 -24.36
N LEU A 628 -1.38 5.64 -24.62
CA LEU A 628 -1.81 6.14 -25.94
C LEU A 628 -0.74 5.97 -27.03
N LEU A 629 0.54 6.09 -26.69
CA LEU A 629 1.67 5.98 -27.62
C LEU A 629 2.16 4.52 -27.81
N GLY A 630 1.66 3.59 -27.00
CA GLY A 630 2.07 2.19 -26.98
C GLY A 630 3.36 1.99 -26.18
N GLU A 631 3.36 2.46 -24.93
CA GLU A 631 4.46 2.38 -23.96
C GLU A 631 5.77 2.99 -24.48
N ARG A 632 5.69 4.18 -25.09
CA ARG A 632 6.84 4.93 -25.64
C ARG A 632 6.86 6.37 -25.14
N LEU A 633 8.04 6.80 -24.71
CA LEU A 633 8.31 8.16 -24.19
C LEU A 633 8.31 9.24 -25.28
N TYR A 634 8.70 8.88 -26.50
CA TYR A 634 8.81 9.78 -27.66
C TYR A 634 8.56 9.00 -28.96
N LEU A 635 8.24 9.70 -30.04
CA LEU A 635 8.04 9.15 -31.39
C LEU A 635 9.07 9.63 -32.43
N ALA A 636 9.83 10.69 -32.16
CA ALA A 636 10.89 11.19 -33.01
C ALA A 636 11.98 10.12 -33.23
N PRO A 637 12.57 10.01 -34.44
CA PRO A 637 13.57 8.99 -34.75
C PRO A 637 14.95 9.40 -34.22
N LEU A 638 15.13 9.29 -32.90
CA LEU A 638 16.39 9.60 -32.21
C LEU A 638 17.42 8.47 -32.38
N GLU A 639 18.62 8.84 -32.82
CA GLU A 639 19.78 7.94 -32.89
C GLU A 639 20.54 8.01 -31.55
N LYS A 640 20.49 6.94 -30.75
CA LYS A 640 21.01 6.95 -29.36
C LYS A 640 22.43 7.48 -29.23
N ASP A 641 23.32 7.07 -30.12
CA ASP A 641 24.75 7.42 -30.08
C ASP A 641 25.03 8.90 -30.43
N HIS A 642 24.02 9.64 -30.93
CA HIS A 642 24.14 11.04 -31.36
C HIS A 642 23.37 12.02 -30.46
N VAL A 643 22.57 11.55 -29.49
CA VAL A 643 21.85 12.41 -28.55
C VAL A 643 22.71 12.65 -27.31
N GLN A 644 23.04 13.91 -27.02
CA GLN A 644 23.91 14.31 -25.91
C GLN A 644 23.23 15.29 -24.95
N ASN A 645 22.31 16.13 -25.44
CA ASN A 645 21.54 17.08 -24.63
C ASN A 645 20.05 17.02 -24.97
N ILE A 646 19.20 16.80 -23.96
CA ILE A 646 17.73 16.73 -24.08
C ILE A 646 17.10 17.81 -23.18
N LEU A 647 16.05 18.49 -23.65
CA LEU A 647 15.22 19.40 -22.86
C LEU A 647 13.77 18.89 -22.77
N ASP A 648 13.19 18.92 -21.57
CA ASP A 648 11.78 18.69 -21.28
C ASP A 648 11.14 20.02 -20.84
N ILE A 649 10.26 20.58 -21.68
CA ILE A 649 9.58 21.86 -21.46
C ILE A 649 8.25 21.61 -20.73
N GLY A 650 8.10 22.21 -19.54
CA GLY A 650 6.94 21.99 -18.68
C GLY A 650 7.04 20.65 -17.98
N THR A 651 8.20 20.35 -17.39
CA THR A 651 8.54 19.00 -16.90
C THR A 651 7.63 18.52 -15.75
N GLY A 652 6.90 19.42 -15.07
CA GLY A 652 5.89 19.06 -14.08
C GLY A 652 6.50 18.35 -12.89
N THR A 653 6.14 17.09 -12.65
CA THR A 653 6.75 16.24 -11.60
C THR A 653 8.17 15.79 -11.94
N GLY A 654 8.64 16.00 -13.18
CA GLY A 654 9.94 15.53 -13.65
C GLY A 654 9.96 14.08 -14.15
N ILE A 655 8.84 13.34 -14.03
CA ILE A 655 8.78 11.90 -14.30
C ILE A 655 9.25 11.51 -15.72
N TRP A 656 8.89 12.29 -16.75
CA TRP A 656 9.35 12.03 -18.13
C TRP A 656 10.85 12.27 -18.30
N ALA A 657 11.38 13.37 -17.74
CA ALA A 657 12.80 13.67 -17.78
C ALA A 657 13.64 12.61 -17.06
N MET A 658 13.14 12.05 -15.95
CA MET A 658 13.79 10.96 -15.23
C MET A 658 13.84 9.66 -16.05
N GLU A 659 12.71 9.20 -16.60
CA GLU A 659 12.67 8.00 -17.43
C GLU A 659 13.50 8.14 -18.74
N MET A 660 13.57 9.35 -19.30
CA MET A 660 14.48 9.65 -20.40
C MET A 660 15.95 9.63 -19.99
N GLY A 661 16.26 10.03 -18.75
CA GLY A 661 17.59 9.91 -18.15
C GLY A 661 18.06 8.46 -18.06
N ASP A 662 17.16 7.55 -17.67
CA ASP A 662 17.42 6.10 -17.65
C ASP A 662 17.54 5.51 -19.08
N PHE A 663 16.77 6.02 -20.05
CA PHE A 663 16.79 5.53 -21.43
C PHE A 663 17.98 6.03 -22.27
N PHE A 664 18.53 7.20 -21.91
CA PHE A 664 19.72 7.83 -22.50
C PHE A 664 20.75 8.18 -21.41
N PRO A 665 21.42 7.19 -20.78
CA PRO A 665 22.32 7.42 -19.63
C PRO A 665 23.53 8.31 -19.95
N GLU A 666 23.95 8.36 -21.22
CA GLU A 666 25.07 9.19 -21.69
C GLU A 666 24.64 10.63 -22.05
N ALA A 667 23.34 10.91 -22.20
CA ALA A 667 22.83 12.24 -22.52
C ALA A 667 22.51 13.03 -21.25
N GLN A 668 22.81 14.32 -21.22
CA GLN A 668 22.29 15.23 -20.20
C GLN A 668 20.83 15.58 -20.50
N ILE A 669 19.96 15.42 -19.51
CA ILE A 669 18.55 15.78 -19.58
C ILE A 669 18.34 17.02 -18.72
N TYR A 670 17.59 17.98 -19.24
CA TYR A 670 17.21 19.19 -18.53
C TYR A 670 15.70 19.27 -18.50
N GLY A 671 15.09 19.39 -17.32
CA GLY A 671 13.66 19.67 -17.20
C GLY A 671 13.43 21.11 -16.76
N ASN A 672 12.57 21.83 -17.49
CA ASN A 672 12.28 23.24 -17.21
C ASN A 672 10.82 23.39 -16.74
N ASP A 673 10.60 24.10 -15.64
CA ASP A 673 9.26 24.40 -15.11
C ASP A 673 9.24 25.73 -14.33
N LEU A 674 8.04 26.30 -14.14
CA LEU A 674 7.83 27.47 -13.27
C LEU A 674 7.83 27.11 -11.78
N SER A 675 7.55 25.84 -11.43
CA SER A 675 7.43 25.36 -10.05
C SER A 675 8.56 24.39 -9.71
N PRO A 676 9.38 24.66 -8.68
CA PRO A 676 10.27 23.65 -8.09
C PRO A 676 9.48 22.63 -7.25
N ILE A 677 8.78 21.72 -7.93
CA ILE A 677 8.03 20.59 -7.34
C ILE A 677 8.60 19.23 -7.73
N GLN A 678 9.68 19.22 -8.52
CA GLN A 678 10.36 18.01 -8.91
C GLN A 678 11.13 17.42 -7.72
N PRO A 679 11.36 16.10 -7.65
CA PRO A 679 12.10 15.50 -6.55
C PRO A 679 13.52 16.08 -6.45
N ASP A 680 14.03 16.19 -5.23
CA ASP A 680 15.39 16.67 -4.95
C ASP A 680 16.50 15.78 -5.54
N TRP A 681 16.12 14.59 -6.01
CA TRP A 681 17.04 13.57 -6.41
C TRP A 681 16.47 12.77 -7.58
N VAL A 682 17.32 12.64 -8.59
CA VAL A 682 17.01 12.39 -10.00
C VAL A 682 18.17 11.61 -10.61
N PRO A 683 18.03 10.92 -11.75
CA PRO A 683 19.18 10.32 -12.43
C PRO A 683 20.34 11.32 -12.59
N PRO A 684 21.62 10.91 -12.46
CA PRO A 684 22.75 11.84 -12.31
C PRO A 684 23.03 12.71 -13.55
N ASN A 685 22.41 12.37 -14.67
CA ASN A 685 22.39 13.10 -15.93
C ASN A 685 21.18 14.03 -16.10
N VAL A 686 20.22 14.02 -15.16
CA VAL A 686 19.02 14.87 -15.16
C VAL A 686 19.25 16.09 -14.26
N LYS A 687 18.82 17.27 -14.71
CA LYS A 687 18.83 18.52 -13.93
C LYS A 687 17.56 19.32 -14.15
N PHE A 688 17.11 20.02 -13.12
CA PHE A 688 15.93 20.89 -13.20
C PHE A 688 16.30 22.38 -13.20
N GLU A 689 15.50 23.16 -13.92
CA GLU A 689 15.73 24.59 -14.13
C GLU A 689 14.40 25.33 -13.89
N VAL A 690 14.36 26.18 -12.86
CA VAL A 690 13.19 27.03 -12.60
C VAL A 690 13.30 28.28 -13.47
N ASP A 691 12.58 28.30 -14.59
CA ASP A 691 12.49 29.45 -15.48
C ASP A 691 11.14 29.48 -16.22
N ASP A 692 10.88 30.58 -16.93
CA ASP A 692 9.74 30.76 -17.80
C ASP A 692 10.20 30.67 -19.25
N VAL A 693 9.85 29.56 -19.94
CA VAL A 693 10.23 29.29 -21.33
C VAL A 693 9.81 30.34 -22.37
N GLU A 694 8.86 31.23 -22.03
CA GLU A 694 8.50 32.37 -22.89
C GLU A 694 9.51 33.54 -22.79
N SER A 695 10.45 33.47 -21.84
CA SER A 695 11.55 34.42 -21.69
C SER A 695 12.64 34.19 -22.76
N PRO A 696 13.54 35.16 -23.00
CA PRO A 696 14.74 34.92 -23.79
C PRO A 696 15.62 33.85 -23.11
N TRP A 697 15.97 32.78 -23.81
CA TRP A 697 16.87 31.75 -23.28
C TRP A 697 18.29 32.34 -23.26
N LEU A 698 18.90 32.43 -22.07
CA LEU A 698 20.16 33.16 -21.86
C LEU A 698 21.43 32.27 -21.90
N ASP A 699 21.26 30.95 -22.01
CA ASP A 699 22.34 29.99 -22.17
C ASP A 699 22.61 29.74 -23.67
N ASP A 700 23.89 29.63 -24.04
CA ASP A 700 24.32 29.25 -25.40
C ASP A 700 24.14 27.74 -25.67
N ARG A 701 23.79 26.94 -24.65
CA ARG A 701 23.52 25.50 -24.72
C ARG A 701 22.58 25.14 -25.87
N LYS A 702 22.96 24.10 -26.62
CA LYS A 702 22.16 23.53 -27.70
C LYS A 702 21.78 22.09 -27.39
N TYR A 703 20.60 21.71 -27.85
CA TYR A 703 19.98 20.42 -27.58
C TYR A 703 19.89 19.58 -28.85
N ASP A 704 19.98 18.28 -28.71
CA ASP A 704 19.79 17.31 -29.80
C ASP A 704 18.33 16.85 -29.87
N TYR A 705 17.62 16.95 -28.74
CA TYR A 705 16.19 16.72 -28.64
C TYR A 705 15.53 17.72 -27.69
N ILE A 706 14.40 18.31 -28.09
CA ILE A 706 13.55 19.14 -27.22
C ILE A 706 12.12 18.59 -27.25
N PHE A 707 11.59 18.28 -26.07
CA PHE A 707 10.24 17.76 -25.86
C PHE A 707 9.36 18.81 -25.18
N CYS A 708 8.09 18.85 -25.56
CA CYS A 708 7.09 19.76 -24.99
C CYS A 708 5.72 19.06 -24.98
N ARG A 709 5.13 18.87 -23.80
CA ARG A 709 3.88 18.10 -23.65
C ARG A 709 2.86 18.80 -22.75
N PHE A 710 1.61 18.88 -23.23
CA PHE A 710 0.45 19.40 -22.50
C PHE A 710 0.66 20.80 -21.89
N MET A 711 1.13 21.73 -22.73
CA MET A 711 1.33 23.14 -22.40
C MET A 711 0.15 24.03 -22.86
N PHE A 712 -0.98 23.44 -23.25
CA PHE A 712 -2.24 24.16 -23.45
C PHE A 712 -2.61 24.98 -22.19
N GLY A 713 -3.08 26.21 -22.40
CA GLY A 713 -3.36 27.15 -21.31
C GLY A 713 -2.12 27.73 -20.60
N SER A 714 -0.92 27.18 -20.80
CA SER A 714 0.34 27.65 -20.18
C SER A 714 1.04 28.73 -21.00
N ILE A 715 0.99 28.66 -22.33
CA ILE A 715 1.75 29.53 -23.26
C ILE A 715 0.85 30.60 -23.90
N LYS A 716 1.39 31.81 -24.08
CA LYS A 716 0.78 32.96 -24.80
C LYS A 716 1.23 32.96 -26.26
N ASP A 717 2.54 32.90 -26.51
CA ASP A 717 3.11 33.01 -27.86
C ASP A 717 3.78 31.71 -28.30
N TRP A 718 2.94 30.76 -28.72
CA TRP A 718 3.40 29.48 -29.28
C TRP A 718 4.31 29.62 -30.51
N PRO A 719 4.02 30.48 -31.52
CA PRO A 719 4.96 30.73 -32.62
C PRO A 719 6.36 31.13 -32.14
N ASN A 720 6.46 32.02 -31.16
CA ASN A 720 7.73 32.43 -30.59
C ASN A 720 8.42 31.29 -29.81
N LEU A 721 7.68 30.51 -29.01
CA LEU A 721 8.23 29.34 -28.32
C LEU A 721 8.78 28.29 -29.30
N VAL A 722 8.02 27.93 -30.34
CA VAL A 722 8.45 26.96 -31.36
C VAL A 722 9.68 27.46 -32.13
N LYS A 723 9.76 28.78 -32.38
CA LYS A 723 10.96 29.41 -32.95
C LYS A 723 12.16 29.36 -31.98
N ASN A 724 11.97 29.64 -30.70
CA ASN A 724 13.04 29.54 -29.69
C ASN A 724 13.57 28.10 -29.56
N ILE A 725 12.68 27.11 -29.62
CA ILE A 725 13.03 25.68 -29.67
C ILE A 725 13.87 25.40 -30.93
N TYR A 726 13.44 25.85 -32.11
CA TYR A 726 14.23 25.71 -33.34
C TYR A 726 15.62 26.35 -33.21
N ASP A 727 15.73 27.57 -32.72
CA ASP A 727 17.00 28.29 -32.60
C ASP A 727 17.97 27.63 -31.61
N ASN A 728 17.46 26.86 -30.64
CA ASN A 728 18.25 26.17 -29.61
C ASN A 728 18.50 24.67 -29.87
N LEU A 729 17.97 24.10 -30.94
CA LEU A 729 18.42 22.79 -31.42
C LEU A 729 19.79 22.87 -32.12
N ASN A 730 20.58 21.79 -32.03
CA ASN A 730 21.69 21.51 -32.92
C ASN A 730 21.19 21.26 -34.36
N PRO A 731 22.00 21.50 -35.41
CA PRO A 731 21.67 21.06 -36.77
C PRO A 731 21.48 19.55 -36.80
N GLY A 732 20.33 19.07 -37.28
CA GLY A 732 19.94 17.65 -37.20
C GLY A 732 19.23 17.23 -35.89
N GLY A 733 19.13 18.12 -34.90
CA GLY A 733 18.34 17.85 -33.69
C GLY A 733 16.83 17.83 -33.97
N TRP A 734 16.06 17.20 -33.09
CA TRP A 734 14.61 17.03 -33.22
C TRP A 734 13.84 17.83 -32.17
N ALA A 735 12.67 18.37 -32.53
CA ALA A 735 11.66 18.78 -31.56
C ALA A 735 10.44 17.87 -31.66
N GLU A 736 9.83 17.52 -30.52
CA GLU A 736 8.56 16.80 -30.45
C GLU A 736 7.58 17.50 -29.49
N PHE A 737 6.36 17.65 -29.96
CA PHE A 737 5.27 18.36 -29.30
C PHE A 737 4.08 17.40 -29.17
N ILE A 738 3.55 17.26 -27.95
CA ILE A 738 2.36 16.44 -27.67
C ILE A 738 1.32 17.32 -26.98
N ASP A 739 0.31 17.77 -27.71
CA ASP A 739 -0.69 18.68 -27.15
C ASP A 739 -2.07 18.51 -27.77
N ILE A 740 -3.09 19.11 -27.16
CA ILE A 740 -4.49 18.74 -27.36
C ILE A 740 -5.30 19.76 -28.17
N ASN A 741 -6.36 19.25 -28.79
CA ASN A 741 -7.60 19.99 -28.99
C ASN A 741 -8.49 19.74 -27.77
N SER A 742 -8.65 20.72 -26.89
CA SER A 742 -9.22 20.53 -25.54
C SER A 742 -10.74 20.46 -25.50
N GLU A 743 -11.42 20.81 -26.60
CA GLU A 743 -12.88 20.82 -26.66
C GLU A 743 -13.45 19.39 -26.77
N TYR A 744 -14.25 18.99 -25.77
CA TYR A 744 -14.89 17.67 -25.74
C TYR A 744 -15.99 17.58 -26.81
N TYR A 745 -15.88 16.62 -27.72
CA TYR A 745 -16.85 16.35 -28.77
C TYR A 745 -17.35 14.90 -28.73
N SER A 746 -18.43 14.59 -29.46
CA SER A 746 -18.86 13.22 -29.73
C SER A 746 -19.13 13.08 -31.23
N THR A 747 -18.90 11.89 -31.80
CA THR A 747 -19.13 11.63 -33.23
C THR A 747 -20.54 11.13 -33.55
N ASP A 748 -21.32 10.77 -32.52
CA ASP A 748 -22.67 10.21 -32.64
C ASP A 748 -23.76 11.12 -32.03
N GLY A 749 -23.39 12.29 -31.53
CA GLY A 749 -24.31 13.27 -30.95
C GLY A 749 -24.77 12.97 -29.52
N THR A 750 -24.18 11.98 -28.85
CA THR A 750 -24.51 11.66 -27.44
C THR A 750 -24.10 12.77 -26.47
N LEU A 751 -23.00 13.48 -26.74
CA LEU A 751 -22.60 14.67 -25.97
C LEU A 751 -23.32 15.91 -26.50
N THR A 752 -24.37 16.35 -25.80
CA THR A 752 -25.14 17.56 -26.13
C THR A 752 -24.77 18.75 -25.23
N GLU A 753 -25.11 19.97 -25.66
CA GLU A 753 -24.95 21.20 -24.87
C GLU A 753 -25.77 21.23 -23.56
N ASP A 754 -26.61 20.23 -23.26
CA ASP A 754 -27.33 20.12 -21.98
C ASP A 754 -26.49 19.50 -20.86
N HIS A 755 -25.48 18.70 -21.20
CA HIS A 755 -24.64 17.98 -20.24
C HIS A 755 -23.76 18.94 -19.43
N ALA A 756 -23.65 18.70 -18.12
CA ALA A 756 -22.80 19.46 -17.22
C ALA A 756 -21.33 19.41 -17.65
N ALA A 757 -20.81 18.24 -18.04
CA ALA A 757 -19.43 18.08 -18.50
C ALA A 757 -19.13 18.90 -19.76
N ARG A 758 -20.08 18.98 -20.71
CA ARG A 758 -19.95 19.81 -21.93
C ARG A 758 -19.97 21.30 -21.60
N LYS A 759 -20.92 21.74 -20.76
CA LYS A 759 -21.03 23.13 -20.29
C LYS A 759 -19.78 23.58 -19.55
N TRP A 760 -19.29 22.74 -18.62
CA TRP A 760 -18.08 22.98 -17.83
C TRP A 760 -16.83 23.10 -18.72
N ASN A 761 -16.58 22.11 -19.59
CA ASN A 761 -15.42 22.11 -20.49
C ASN A 761 -15.40 23.38 -21.35
N LYS A 762 -16.51 23.72 -22.00
CA LYS A 762 -16.63 24.94 -22.81
C LYS A 762 -16.44 26.22 -22.00
N THR A 763 -17.07 26.33 -20.83
CA THR A 763 -16.95 27.49 -19.93
C THR A 763 -15.51 27.69 -19.45
N LEU A 764 -14.80 26.60 -19.14
CA LEU A 764 -13.40 26.61 -18.74
C LEU A 764 -12.50 27.07 -19.88
N LEU A 765 -12.71 26.53 -21.08
CA LEU A 765 -11.95 26.88 -22.28
C LEU A 765 -12.15 28.35 -22.68
N ASP A 766 -13.40 28.84 -22.70
CA ASP A 766 -13.69 30.26 -22.94
C ASP A 766 -13.00 31.15 -21.90
N ALA A 767 -13.06 30.78 -20.61
CA ALA A 767 -12.45 31.55 -19.53
C ALA A 767 -10.91 31.61 -19.63
N ILE A 768 -10.23 30.48 -19.87
CA ILE A 768 -8.77 30.48 -20.09
C ILE A 768 -8.42 31.27 -21.36
N GLY A 769 -9.23 31.19 -22.42
CA GLY A 769 -9.07 31.98 -23.64
C GLY A 769 -9.07 33.49 -23.38
N THR A 770 -9.91 33.99 -22.46
CA THR A 770 -9.91 35.43 -22.08
C THR A 770 -8.62 35.88 -21.38
N MET A 771 -7.82 34.95 -20.84
CA MET A 771 -6.50 35.24 -20.26
C MET A 771 -5.40 35.42 -21.33
N GLY A 772 -5.74 35.28 -22.62
CA GLY A 772 -4.78 35.35 -23.73
C GLY A 772 -3.86 34.13 -23.83
N ARG A 773 -4.30 32.98 -23.32
CA ARG A 773 -3.58 31.70 -23.36
C ARG A 773 -4.18 30.81 -24.45
N GLU A 774 -3.32 30.08 -25.16
CA GLU A 774 -3.77 29.17 -26.21
C GLU A 774 -4.33 27.87 -25.62
N ILE A 775 -5.63 27.65 -25.81
CA ILE A 775 -6.39 26.55 -25.20
C ILE A 775 -6.44 25.28 -26.04
N SER A 776 -6.04 25.32 -27.32
CA SER A 776 -6.03 24.14 -28.20
C SER A 776 -4.89 24.23 -29.22
N PRO A 777 -3.64 24.11 -28.74
CA PRO A 777 -2.45 24.21 -29.60
C PRO A 777 -2.31 23.01 -30.54
N GLY A 778 -2.79 21.82 -30.18
CA GLY A 778 -2.56 20.56 -30.92
C GLY A 778 -2.79 20.66 -32.43
N PRO A 779 -3.97 21.11 -32.91
CA PRO A 779 -4.25 21.30 -34.34
C PRO A 779 -3.37 22.34 -35.07
N LYS A 780 -2.68 23.22 -34.32
CA LYS A 780 -1.88 24.34 -34.86
C LYS A 780 -0.37 24.02 -34.88
N LEU A 781 0.09 23.09 -34.06
CA LEU A 781 1.50 22.69 -33.91
C LEU A 781 2.22 22.48 -35.26
N GLU A 782 1.62 21.72 -36.19
CA GLU A 782 2.25 21.44 -37.49
C GLU A 782 2.55 22.72 -38.30
N SER A 783 1.66 23.72 -38.22
CA SER A 783 1.88 25.01 -38.91
C SER A 783 3.02 25.79 -38.27
N TRP A 784 3.06 25.90 -36.94
CA TRP A 784 4.14 26.61 -36.24
C TRP A 784 5.50 25.95 -36.40
N VAL A 785 5.55 24.61 -36.37
CA VAL A 785 6.77 23.83 -36.64
C VAL A 785 7.24 24.05 -38.08
N ARG A 786 6.32 24.12 -39.06
CA ARG A 786 6.65 24.43 -40.45
C ARG A 786 7.16 25.86 -40.64
N ASP A 787 6.48 26.83 -40.02
CA ASP A 787 6.80 28.26 -40.14
C ASP A 787 8.11 28.64 -39.43
N ALA A 788 8.49 27.90 -38.38
CA ALA A 788 9.79 28.02 -37.71
C ALA A 788 10.96 27.45 -38.53
N GLY A 789 10.69 26.72 -39.62
CA GLY A 789 11.73 26.20 -40.53
C GLY A 789 12.21 24.77 -40.24
N PHE A 790 11.43 23.97 -39.49
CA PHE A 790 11.69 22.54 -39.35
C PHE A 790 11.46 21.77 -40.65
N GLU A 791 12.20 20.67 -40.81
CA GLU A 791 12.10 19.73 -41.92
C GLU A 791 11.71 18.34 -41.42
N LYS A 792 11.42 17.41 -42.33
CA LYS A 792 10.97 16.02 -42.00
C LYS A 792 9.81 15.99 -40.98
N ILE A 793 8.89 16.95 -41.10
CA ILE A 793 7.77 17.12 -40.17
C ILE A 793 6.80 15.93 -40.28
N PHE A 794 6.50 15.33 -39.13
CA PHE A 794 5.46 14.33 -38.96
C PHE A 794 4.38 14.86 -38.02
N HIS A 795 3.13 14.56 -38.33
CA HIS A 795 1.98 14.91 -37.50
C HIS A 795 1.02 13.73 -37.45
N LYS A 796 0.69 13.28 -36.24
CA LYS A 796 -0.29 12.22 -36.00
C LYS A 796 -1.31 12.64 -34.96
N LYS A 797 -2.58 12.58 -35.36
CA LYS A 797 -3.71 12.75 -34.46
C LYS A 797 -4.10 11.42 -33.81
N HIS A 798 -4.39 11.48 -32.52
CA HIS A 798 -4.82 10.40 -31.66
C HIS A 798 -6.15 10.80 -31.00
N VAL A 799 -7.16 9.94 -31.06
CA VAL A 799 -8.45 10.18 -30.39
C VAL A 799 -8.38 9.63 -28.98
N VAL A 800 -8.69 10.44 -27.98
CA VAL A 800 -8.73 10.05 -26.56
C VAL A 800 -10.18 10.03 -26.07
N PRO A 801 -10.74 8.85 -25.75
CA PRO A 801 -12.08 8.72 -25.18
C PRO A 801 -12.16 9.32 -23.77
N VAL A 802 -13.25 10.00 -23.45
CA VAL A 802 -13.62 10.38 -22.08
C VAL A 802 -14.64 9.36 -21.59
N GLY A 803 -14.14 8.23 -21.07
CA GLY A 803 -14.93 7.12 -20.54
C GLY A 803 -14.75 5.79 -21.28
N PRO A 804 -15.06 4.66 -20.64
CA PRO A 804 -14.87 3.30 -21.17
C PRO A 804 -15.96 2.87 -22.18
N TRP A 805 -16.46 3.81 -22.99
CA TRP A 805 -17.45 3.56 -24.03
C TRP A 805 -16.93 2.89 -25.32
N PRO A 806 -15.63 2.96 -25.70
CA PRO A 806 -15.13 2.23 -26.86
C PRO A 806 -15.24 0.71 -26.68
N LYS A 807 -15.47 0.01 -27.79
CA LYS A 807 -15.48 -1.47 -27.82
C LYS A 807 -14.08 -2.08 -27.80
N ASP A 808 -13.10 -1.34 -28.30
CA ASP A 808 -11.70 -1.77 -28.33
C ASP A 808 -11.13 -1.77 -26.89
N PRO A 809 -10.55 -2.87 -26.39
CA PRO A 809 -10.07 -2.94 -25.01
C PRO A 809 -9.00 -1.91 -24.64
N HIS A 810 -8.12 -1.54 -25.57
CA HIS A 810 -7.07 -0.55 -25.33
C HIS A 810 -7.69 0.84 -25.17
N TYR A 811 -8.57 1.25 -26.08
CA TYR A 811 -9.26 2.53 -25.98
C TYR A 811 -10.26 2.56 -24.82
N LYS A 812 -10.84 1.42 -24.43
CA LYS A 812 -11.68 1.31 -23.24
C LYS A 812 -10.90 1.57 -21.95
N GLN A 813 -9.70 0.97 -21.82
CA GLN A 813 -8.81 1.20 -20.68
C GLN A 813 -8.33 2.65 -20.65
N LEU A 814 -7.85 3.17 -21.78
CA LEU A 814 -7.44 4.57 -21.93
C LEU A 814 -8.56 5.54 -21.53
N GLY A 815 -9.79 5.26 -21.94
CA GLY A 815 -10.97 6.07 -21.60
C GLY A 815 -11.30 6.06 -20.11
N LEU A 816 -11.04 4.96 -19.40
CA LEU A 816 -11.18 4.87 -17.95
C LEU A 816 -10.08 5.68 -17.24
N MET A 817 -8.82 5.55 -17.65
CA MET A 817 -7.69 6.31 -17.10
C MET A 817 -7.91 7.82 -17.24
N ASN A 818 -8.36 8.26 -18.43
CA ASN A 818 -8.69 9.66 -18.70
C ASN A 818 -9.85 10.18 -17.82
N VAL A 819 -10.86 9.36 -17.50
CA VAL A 819 -11.91 9.74 -16.53
C VAL A 819 -11.37 9.84 -15.12
N MET A 820 -10.51 8.92 -14.67
CA MET A 820 -9.87 9.00 -13.35
C MET A 820 -9.03 10.26 -13.21
N GLN A 821 -8.23 10.57 -14.24
CA GLN A 821 -7.42 11.78 -14.34
C GLN A 821 -8.28 13.06 -14.32
N ALA A 822 -9.35 13.10 -15.12
CA ALA A 822 -10.26 14.24 -15.16
C ALA A 822 -10.99 14.45 -13.82
N LEU A 823 -11.36 13.37 -13.12
CA LEU A 823 -11.98 13.43 -11.79
C LEU A 823 -11.02 13.93 -10.70
N LYS A 824 -9.75 13.47 -10.70
CA LYS A 824 -8.70 13.96 -9.79
C LYS A 824 -8.39 15.46 -10.03
N GLY A 825 -8.29 15.87 -11.29
CA GLY A 825 -7.96 17.24 -11.68
C GLY A 825 -9.11 18.25 -11.62
N LEU A 826 -10.35 17.81 -11.52
CA LEU A 826 -11.53 18.64 -11.78
C LEU A 826 -11.56 19.97 -11.00
N GLU A 827 -11.16 19.94 -9.72
CA GLU A 827 -11.06 21.15 -8.90
C GLU A 827 -9.84 22.00 -9.25
N GLY A 828 -8.67 21.38 -9.46
CA GLY A 828 -7.44 22.07 -9.85
C GLY A 828 -7.56 22.82 -11.18
N PHE A 829 -8.26 22.24 -12.15
CA PHE A 829 -8.57 22.90 -13.43
C PHE A 829 -9.48 24.12 -13.28
N THR A 830 -10.40 24.07 -12.32
CA THR A 830 -11.60 24.93 -12.33
C THR A 830 -11.55 26.05 -11.29
N MET A 831 -11.08 25.79 -10.06
CA MET A 831 -11.34 26.66 -8.91
C MET A 831 -10.76 28.07 -9.10
N ARG A 832 -9.47 28.19 -9.45
CA ARG A 832 -8.84 29.51 -9.70
C ARG A 832 -9.47 30.22 -10.89
N VAL A 833 -9.79 29.51 -11.98
CA VAL A 833 -10.36 30.13 -13.20
C VAL A 833 -11.80 30.62 -12.95
N PHE A 834 -12.66 29.81 -12.36
CA PHE A 834 -14.08 30.16 -12.20
C PHE A 834 -14.29 31.19 -11.08
N CYS A 835 -13.52 31.12 -9.99
CA CYS A 835 -13.58 32.13 -8.93
C CYS A 835 -12.89 33.43 -9.36
N GLY A 836 -11.70 33.34 -9.95
CA GLY A 836 -10.87 34.51 -10.29
C GLY A 836 -11.26 35.24 -11.57
N VAL A 837 -11.53 34.50 -12.66
CA VAL A 837 -11.85 35.09 -13.99
C VAL A 837 -13.36 35.31 -14.14
N LEU A 838 -14.18 34.34 -13.73
CA LEU A 838 -15.65 34.42 -13.88
C LEU A 838 -16.36 35.03 -12.65
N GLY A 839 -15.63 35.33 -11.57
CA GLY A 839 -16.17 35.96 -10.36
C GLY A 839 -17.20 35.12 -9.59
N ARG A 840 -17.25 33.80 -9.82
CA ARG A 840 -18.20 32.88 -9.17
C ARG A 840 -17.78 32.58 -7.73
N THR A 841 -18.74 32.25 -6.87
CA THR A 841 -18.41 31.80 -5.52
C THR A 841 -17.92 30.35 -5.51
N PRO A 842 -17.01 29.96 -4.59
CA PRO A 842 -16.56 28.56 -4.46
C PRO A 842 -17.70 27.55 -4.30
N ALA A 843 -18.81 27.94 -3.65
CA ALA A 843 -19.98 27.09 -3.47
C ALA A 843 -20.71 26.81 -4.79
N GLU A 844 -20.89 27.82 -5.65
CA GLU A 844 -21.49 27.65 -6.98
C GLU A 844 -20.62 26.75 -7.88
N VAL A 845 -19.30 26.95 -7.85
CA VAL A 845 -18.35 26.12 -8.59
C VAL A 845 -18.43 24.67 -8.12
N MET A 846 -18.41 24.41 -6.80
CA MET A 846 -18.49 23.05 -6.27
C MET A 846 -19.82 22.34 -6.57
N VAL A 847 -20.93 23.07 -6.68
CA VAL A 847 -22.22 22.54 -7.14
C VAL A 847 -22.18 22.16 -8.62
N GLU A 848 -21.61 23.00 -9.50
CA GLU A 848 -21.43 22.65 -10.91
C GLU A 848 -20.52 21.42 -11.06
N LEU A 849 -19.37 21.42 -10.37
CA LEU A 849 -18.46 20.28 -10.38
C LEU A 849 -19.12 19.01 -9.81
N ALA A 850 -20.08 19.08 -8.90
CA ALA A 850 -20.81 17.90 -8.43
C ALA A 850 -21.65 17.27 -9.56
N ALA A 851 -22.25 18.08 -10.43
CA ALA A 851 -22.94 17.59 -11.62
C ALA A 851 -21.96 16.97 -12.64
N VAL A 852 -20.82 17.62 -12.90
CA VAL A 852 -19.77 17.09 -13.79
C VAL A 852 -19.22 15.75 -13.26
N ARG A 853 -18.87 15.66 -11.97
CA ARG A 853 -18.42 14.40 -11.34
C ARG A 853 -19.46 13.29 -11.51
N LYS A 854 -20.76 13.60 -11.37
CA LYS A 854 -21.84 12.61 -11.53
C LYS A 854 -21.90 12.07 -12.97
N GLU A 855 -21.83 12.93 -13.97
CA GLU A 855 -21.85 12.51 -15.38
C GLU A 855 -20.63 11.67 -15.73
N LEU A 856 -19.42 12.13 -15.38
CA LEU A 856 -18.18 11.38 -15.64
C LEU A 856 -18.17 10.01 -14.93
N LYS A 857 -18.63 9.94 -13.67
CA LYS A 857 -18.77 8.67 -12.93
C LYS A 857 -19.89 7.75 -13.43
N THR A 858 -20.77 8.22 -14.32
CA THR A 858 -21.79 7.37 -14.94
C THR A 858 -21.18 6.52 -16.09
N LEU A 859 -19.95 6.83 -16.54
CA LEU A 859 -19.09 6.10 -17.49
C LEU A 859 -19.63 5.88 -18.93
N HIS A 860 -20.95 5.82 -19.10
CA HIS A 860 -21.66 5.63 -20.37
C HIS A 860 -22.75 6.70 -20.59
N ALA A 861 -22.69 7.84 -19.88
CA ALA A 861 -23.64 8.93 -20.06
C ALA A 861 -23.57 9.56 -21.47
N PHE A 862 -22.36 9.60 -22.05
CA PHE A 862 -22.07 10.12 -23.38
C PHE A 862 -20.80 9.48 -23.94
N HIS A 863 -20.62 9.53 -25.26
CA HIS A 863 -19.42 9.10 -25.96
C HIS A 863 -18.53 10.30 -26.29
N ALA A 864 -18.11 10.99 -25.23
CA ALA A 864 -17.22 12.15 -25.35
C ALA A 864 -15.78 11.71 -25.65
N GLN A 865 -15.06 12.54 -26.38
CA GLN A 865 -13.65 12.39 -26.73
C GLN A 865 -13.01 13.76 -26.99
N TYR A 866 -11.68 13.78 -26.97
CA TYR A 866 -10.87 14.90 -27.46
C TYR A 866 -9.71 14.36 -28.31
N ASP A 867 -8.99 15.23 -29.01
CA ASP A 867 -7.86 14.83 -29.86
C ASP A 867 -6.51 15.23 -29.22
N VAL A 868 -5.58 14.28 -29.11
CA VAL A 868 -4.16 14.52 -28.86
C VAL A 868 -3.43 14.57 -30.20
N HIS A 869 -2.57 15.56 -30.37
CA HIS A 869 -1.75 15.74 -31.56
C HIS A 869 -0.28 15.54 -31.18
N VAL A 870 0.38 14.58 -31.82
CA VAL A 870 1.85 14.43 -31.75
C VAL A 870 2.44 14.99 -33.03
N VAL A 871 3.31 16.00 -32.90
CA VAL A 871 4.03 16.63 -33.99
C VAL A 871 5.52 16.61 -33.69
N TYR A 872 6.35 16.12 -34.61
CA TYR A 872 7.79 16.26 -34.49
C TYR A 872 8.44 16.68 -35.81
N GLY A 873 9.59 17.35 -35.73
CA GLY A 873 10.35 17.83 -36.88
C GLY A 873 11.83 17.96 -36.56
N GLN A 874 12.67 17.87 -37.60
CA GLN A 874 14.13 17.97 -37.50
C GLN A 874 14.60 19.37 -37.91
N LYS A 875 15.59 19.92 -37.20
CA LYS A 875 16.31 21.10 -37.66
C LYS A 875 17.23 20.73 -38.83
N ARG A 876 17.27 21.58 -39.87
CA ARG A 876 18.12 21.37 -41.06
C ARG A 876 19.60 21.16 -40.68
N LEU A 877 20.27 20.25 -41.38
CA LEU A 877 21.72 20.02 -41.27
C LEU A 877 22.54 21.18 -41.87
N GLN A 878 23.67 21.55 -41.25
CA GLN A 878 24.59 22.51 -41.87
C GLN A 878 25.32 21.86 -43.05
N GLY A 879 25.13 22.40 -44.26
CA GLY A 879 25.82 21.97 -45.48
C GLY A 879 24.94 21.90 -46.73
N GLU A 880 23.62 21.74 -46.55
CA GLU A 880 22.65 21.73 -47.66
C GLU A 880 22.21 23.16 -48.01
N SER A 881 22.97 23.80 -48.91
CA SER A 881 22.52 24.99 -49.62
C SER A 881 21.41 24.63 -50.63
N THR A 882 20.35 25.44 -50.64
CA THR A 882 19.20 25.35 -51.57
C THR A 882 19.58 25.44 -53.03
#